data_AF-A0A2P4YBS8-F1
#
_entry.id   AF-A0A2P4YBS8-F1
#
_cell.length_a   1.000
_cell.length_b   1.000
_cell.length_c   1.000
_cell.angle_alpha   90.00
_cell.angle_beta   90.00
_cell.angle_gamma   90.00
#
_symmetry.space_group_name_H-M   'P 1'
#
loop_
_entity.id
_entity.type
_entity.pdbx_description
1 polymer ?
#
loop_
_entity_poly.entity_id
_entity_poly.type
_entity_poly.pdbx_seq_one_letter_code
_entity_poly.pdbx_strand_id
1 'polypeptide(L)'
;MRKLRFLSLLGMIPWFLLPFTLLSLYRDDLLCLADRMAVSTPSTTFRIDSKTKIKDIFKCSGIHFIGSFNEYYVTCELSVPGQETLLLLEIVDVALDGSPLSPLLGVHTELMFRLNSSLATVSIRNSQLKASAVEIHAANVSMDEHSMVNVSAHGLKFGPGYNSWSSMGGSYGGIGGASLTESHRKCDDMPPNDFFRVVGDVSADLANFRGYGSGGGNDESRGGGRIRIVAEENVKINGSLLANGGHACKDCYDSAGAGGSIIIVAAERIHGNVTVQANGGEPSHFNGDRGTGGGGGGGGGRIVLDSKNAEELGPSRIEAYGGGLSSDKNTAIGWCQLGGDGTILKLQHSTKEYGAFDGSDESEQRSDDSKTVVATLLVKGDRLAHVGPVKRIQIYGCTPIFEQTSRGARFLPDSVAHIFVSGGATVCASVIQLKVSIIIDSVQGVESSIVIDSGSELNVLDRERMIRLSASQVTIQNSNTEGNAIFEQGYVGPSSLLERELFSLTLIAADVSFSNALTMVHGLEVTARGALSIDKFSELKFRAHIKIQTDESTKIEGFVQPLGKPFGYGDEPDDMPLISVVSKKSIEFRPQTVEMGQVELHIKANGTGFLDMPFDTPFLRLSISATNVSIPNVNSGPVLECKKMEPQADASSCESLRESSHDPYSISIFSSEIATLGNISAGSIILCSGKNMTIEGSISSSSLGCGSD
;
A
#
# COMPACT_ATOMS: atom_id res chain seq x y z
N MET A 1 -71.08 24.34 21.23
CA MET A 1 -72.34 25.06 21.58
C MET A 1 -72.80 25.89 20.39
N ARG A 2 -74.10 25.84 20.02
CA ARG A 2 -74.88 26.77 19.12
C ARG A 2 -74.29 27.13 17.72
N LYS A 3 -75.01 27.43 16.63
CA LYS A 3 -76.40 27.34 16.06
C LYS A 3 -76.26 27.87 14.59
N LEU A 4 -77.10 27.66 13.56
CA LEU A 4 -78.40 26.99 13.38
C LEU A 4 -78.58 26.51 11.90
N ARG A 5 -79.07 25.27 11.71
CA ARG A 5 -80.03 24.73 10.71
C ARG A 5 -80.50 25.55 9.49
N PHE A 6 -80.79 24.84 8.39
CA PHE A 6 -82.13 24.82 7.77
C PHE A 6 -82.55 23.39 7.32
N LEU A 7 -83.87 23.19 7.29
CA LEU A 7 -84.72 22.01 7.04
C LEU A 7 -84.40 21.23 5.74
N SER A 8 -84.60 19.90 5.55
CA SER A 8 -85.59 18.89 6.00
C SER A 8 -86.98 18.93 5.34
N LEU A 9 -87.37 17.90 4.54
CA LEU A 9 -88.64 17.16 4.74
C LEU A 9 -88.80 15.87 3.91
N LEU A 10 -89.24 14.81 4.60
CA LEU A 10 -90.10 13.65 4.25
C LEU A 10 -90.07 12.92 2.88
N GLY A 11 -90.16 11.58 2.98
CA GLY A 11 -90.45 10.67 1.85
C GLY A 11 -90.48 9.17 2.19
N MET A 12 -91.13 8.74 3.28
CA MET A 12 -91.45 7.30 3.50
C MET A 12 -92.57 6.84 2.55
N ILE A 13 -92.57 5.57 2.12
CA ILE A 13 -93.66 4.56 2.33
C ILE A 13 -93.08 3.15 1.98
N PRO A 14 -93.39 2.07 2.74
CA PRO A 14 -92.91 0.70 2.52
C PRO A 14 -93.99 -0.26 1.97
N TRP A 15 -93.65 -1.52 1.58
CA TRP A 15 -94.37 -2.77 1.99
C TRP A 15 -93.97 -4.09 1.29
N PHE A 16 -94.32 -5.22 1.96
CA PHE A 16 -94.36 -6.66 1.59
C PHE A 16 -93.07 -7.30 1.00
N LEU A 17 -92.40 -8.29 1.65
CA LEU A 17 -92.77 -9.65 2.11
C LEU A 17 -92.97 -10.70 0.99
N LEU A 18 -91.94 -11.54 0.77
CA LEU A 18 -91.99 -13.01 0.48
C LEU A 18 -92.75 -13.50 -0.80
N PRO A 19 -92.69 -14.79 -1.22
CA PRO A 19 -91.80 -15.90 -0.84
C PRO A 19 -91.19 -16.71 -2.02
N PHE A 20 -90.31 -17.68 -1.68
CA PHE A 20 -90.11 -19.03 -2.26
C PHE A 20 -90.11 -19.27 -3.80
N THR A 21 -88.92 -19.63 -4.30
CA THR A 21 -88.59 -20.85 -5.08
C THR A 21 -89.69 -21.60 -5.86
N LEU A 22 -89.54 -21.73 -7.18
CA LEU A 22 -89.62 -23.00 -7.93
C LEU A 22 -89.25 -22.80 -9.42
N LEU A 23 -88.82 -23.89 -10.10
CA LEU A 23 -88.44 -23.99 -11.53
C LEU A 23 -87.21 -23.14 -11.93
N SER A 24 -86.09 -23.66 -12.46
CA SER A 24 -85.78 -24.91 -13.18
C SER A 24 -86.49 -25.07 -14.54
N LEU A 25 -85.67 -25.32 -15.58
CA LEU A 25 -85.97 -25.54 -17.01
C LEU A 25 -85.92 -24.29 -17.92
N TYR A 26 -85.47 -24.54 -19.16
CA TYR A 26 -84.93 -23.62 -20.19
C TYR A 26 -83.53 -23.04 -19.82
N ARG A 27 -82.39 -23.49 -20.39
CA ARG A 27 -82.14 -24.23 -21.66
C ARG A 27 -82.57 -23.39 -22.88
N ASP A 28 -81.73 -22.82 -23.73
CA ASP A 28 -80.42 -23.20 -24.28
C ASP A 28 -79.59 -21.94 -24.69
N ASP A 29 -78.32 -22.16 -25.01
CA ASP A 29 -77.41 -21.36 -25.84
C ASP A 29 -77.23 -19.84 -25.62
N LEU A 30 -76.11 -19.51 -24.95
CA LEU A 30 -75.20 -18.46 -25.44
C LEU A 30 -73.75 -18.73 -25.03
N LEU A 31 -73.01 -19.39 -25.94
CA LEU A 31 -71.55 -19.39 -25.96
C LEU A 31 -71.05 -17.95 -26.14
N CYS A 32 -70.32 -17.41 -25.16
CA CYS A 32 -69.26 -16.41 -25.40
C CYS A 32 -68.37 -16.16 -24.18
N LEU A 33 -67.07 -16.46 -24.36
CA LEU A 33 -65.93 -15.79 -23.71
C LEU A 33 -66.02 -15.49 -22.19
N ALA A 34 -65.89 -16.54 -21.38
CA ALA A 34 -65.25 -16.41 -20.07
C ALA A 34 -63.72 -16.55 -20.24
N ASP A 35 -63.09 -15.64 -20.98
CA ASP A 35 -61.63 -15.56 -20.98
C ASP A 35 -61.19 -15.01 -19.62
N ARG A 36 -60.60 -15.87 -18.80
CA ARG A 36 -60.04 -15.45 -17.51
C ARG A 36 -58.86 -14.55 -17.83
N MET A 37 -59.03 -13.24 -17.65
CA MET A 37 -57.91 -12.35 -17.41
C MET A 37 -57.19 -12.82 -16.14
N ALA A 38 -56.25 -13.74 -16.31
CA ALA A 38 -55.18 -13.96 -15.37
C ALA A 38 -54.45 -12.62 -15.27
N VAL A 39 -54.68 -11.91 -14.16
CA VAL A 39 -53.80 -10.83 -13.73
C VAL A 39 -52.46 -11.50 -13.50
N SER A 40 -51.60 -11.47 -14.52
CA SER A 40 -50.27 -12.07 -14.45
C SER A 40 -49.52 -11.34 -13.34
N THR A 41 -49.29 -12.01 -12.22
CA THR A 41 -48.35 -11.56 -11.20
C THR A 41 -47.07 -11.11 -11.92
N PRO A 42 -46.60 -9.86 -11.72
CA PRO A 42 -45.44 -9.36 -12.46
C PRO A 42 -44.28 -10.32 -12.24
N SER A 43 -43.60 -10.69 -13.33
CA SER A 43 -42.48 -11.63 -13.27
C SER A 43 -41.44 -11.11 -12.29
N THR A 44 -41.20 -11.85 -11.22
CA THR A 44 -40.17 -11.55 -10.22
C THR A 44 -38.76 -11.71 -10.77
N THR A 45 -38.62 -12.28 -11.97
CA THR A 45 -37.38 -12.36 -12.73
C THR A 45 -37.46 -11.50 -13.99
N PHE A 46 -36.43 -10.69 -14.23
CA PHE A 46 -36.22 -9.97 -15.48
C PHE A 46 -34.93 -10.49 -16.12
N ARG A 47 -34.98 -10.77 -17.43
CA ARG A 47 -33.85 -11.32 -18.17
C ARG A 47 -33.42 -10.34 -19.26
N ILE A 48 -32.15 -9.97 -19.22
CA ILE A 48 -31.44 -9.27 -20.29
C ILE A 48 -30.70 -10.33 -21.11
N ASP A 49 -31.01 -10.39 -22.40
CA ASP A 49 -30.44 -11.34 -23.37
C ASP A 49 -30.06 -10.64 -24.69
N SER A 50 -29.56 -11.41 -25.66
CA SER A 50 -29.18 -10.92 -27.00
C SER A 50 -30.31 -10.27 -27.82
N LYS A 51 -31.58 -10.35 -27.39
CA LYS A 51 -32.71 -9.65 -28.02
C LYS A 51 -33.02 -8.31 -27.34
N THR A 52 -32.48 -8.11 -26.14
CA THR A 52 -32.73 -6.92 -25.32
C THR A 52 -31.86 -5.76 -25.81
N LYS A 53 -32.48 -4.67 -26.26
CA LYS A 53 -31.74 -3.47 -26.68
C LYS A 53 -31.38 -2.64 -25.46
N ILE A 54 -30.10 -2.27 -25.34
CA ILE A 54 -29.60 -1.50 -24.19
C ILE A 54 -30.35 -0.15 -23.99
N LYS A 55 -30.78 0.50 -25.07
CA LYS A 55 -31.57 1.75 -25.05
C LYS A 55 -32.98 1.60 -24.49
N ASP A 56 -33.53 0.39 -24.48
CA ASP A 56 -34.90 0.13 -24.02
C ASP A 56 -34.93 -0.13 -22.48
N ILE A 57 -33.77 -0.47 -21.89
CA ILE A 57 -33.62 -0.82 -20.47
C ILE A 57 -32.79 0.17 -19.64
N PHE A 58 -32.08 1.11 -20.27
CA PHE A 58 -31.30 2.16 -19.60
C PHE A 58 -31.82 3.57 -19.93
N LYS A 59 -31.95 4.41 -18.89
CA LYS A 59 -32.26 5.84 -19.02
C LYS A 59 -31.06 6.66 -18.59
N CYS A 60 -30.56 7.51 -19.49
CA CYS A 60 -29.36 8.31 -19.26
C CYS A 60 -29.67 9.73 -18.79
N SER A 61 -28.81 10.25 -17.92
CA SER A 61 -28.80 11.64 -17.46
C SER A 61 -28.44 12.62 -18.58
N GLY A 62 -28.48 13.92 -18.26
CA GLY A 62 -27.75 14.92 -19.02
C GLY A 62 -26.23 14.71 -18.96
N ILE A 63 -25.49 15.45 -19.78
CA ILE A 63 -24.03 15.43 -19.79
C ILE A 63 -23.51 16.17 -18.54
N HIS A 64 -22.60 15.55 -17.81
CA HIS A 64 -21.96 16.10 -16.61
C HIS A 64 -20.43 16.19 -16.79
N PHE A 65 -19.80 17.20 -16.19
CA PHE A 65 -18.34 17.35 -16.20
C PHE A 65 -17.66 16.38 -15.22
N ILE A 66 -16.51 15.82 -15.59
CA ILE A 66 -15.59 15.13 -14.68
C ILE A 66 -14.55 16.13 -14.18
N GLY A 67 -14.79 16.67 -12.98
CA GLY A 67 -13.86 17.58 -12.31
C GLY A 67 -13.46 18.77 -13.19
N SER A 68 -12.14 18.97 -13.34
CA SER A 68 -11.55 20.04 -14.17
C SER A 68 -10.80 19.49 -15.39
N PHE A 69 -11.14 18.28 -15.86
CA PHE A 69 -10.32 17.50 -16.81
C PHE A 69 -10.79 17.62 -18.28
N ASN A 70 -11.75 18.50 -18.59
CA ASN A 70 -12.39 18.65 -19.91
C ASN A 70 -13.03 17.36 -20.48
N GLU A 71 -13.24 16.34 -19.64
CA GLU A 71 -13.95 15.11 -19.98
C GLU A 71 -15.33 15.08 -19.30
N TYR A 72 -16.25 14.32 -19.87
CA TYR A 72 -17.67 14.36 -19.56
C TYR A 72 -18.24 12.96 -19.40
N TYR A 73 -19.29 12.81 -18.60
CA TYR A 73 -20.01 11.54 -18.44
C TYR A 73 -21.52 11.69 -18.53
N VAL A 74 -22.20 10.60 -18.87
CA VAL A 74 -23.62 10.37 -18.64
C VAL A 74 -23.80 9.18 -17.72
N THR A 75 -24.72 9.30 -16.77
CA THR A 75 -25.13 8.21 -15.88
C THR A 75 -26.37 7.56 -16.45
N CYS A 76 -26.27 6.29 -16.82
CA CYS A 76 -27.35 5.50 -17.40
C CYS A 76 -27.86 4.50 -16.37
N GLU A 77 -29.03 4.77 -15.80
CA GLU A 77 -29.65 3.95 -14.77
C GLU A 77 -30.57 2.89 -15.39
N LEU A 78 -30.49 1.67 -14.87
CA LEU A 78 -31.39 0.58 -15.24
C LEU A 78 -32.83 0.96 -14.88
N SER A 79 -33.74 0.77 -15.83
CA SER A 79 -35.16 1.11 -15.72
C SER A 79 -36.01 -0.02 -16.32
N VAL A 80 -36.22 -1.09 -15.56
CA VAL A 80 -36.99 -2.27 -15.99
C VAL A 80 -38.40 -2.31 -15.35
N PRO A 81 -39.40 -2.96 -15.98
CA PRO A 81 -40.72 -3.12 -15.39
C PRO A 81 -40.65 -3.89 -14.06
N GLY A 82 -41.28 -3.39 -13.00
CA GLY A 82 -41.34 -4.07 -11.69
C GLY A 82 -40.04 -4.10 -10.90
N GLN A 83 -39.08 -3.20 -11.19
CA GLN A 83 -37.75 -3.14 -10.57
C GLN A 83 -37.75 -3.11 -9.03
N GLU A 84 -38.74 -2.48 -8.39
CA GLU A 84 -38.90 -2.45 -6.93
C GLU A 84 -39.22 -3.82 -6.32
N THR A 85 -39.90 -4.68 -7.09
CA THR A 85 -40.36 -6.03 -6.72
C THR A 85 -39.52 -7.15 -7.33
N LEU A 86 -38.39 -6.80 -7.96
CA LEU A 86 -37.54 -7.74 -8.68
C LEU A 86 -36.77 -8.63 -7.70
N LEU A 87 -36.94 -9.95 -7.80
CA LEU A 87 -36.15 -10.93 -7.03
C LEU A 87 -34.86 -11.32 -7.77
N LEU A 88 -34.88 -11.35 -9.11
CA LEU A 88 -33.75 -11.80 -9.92
C LEU A 88 -33.59 -10.98 -11.21
N LEU A 89 -32.41 -10.39 -11.41
CA LEU A 89 -31.94 -9.90 -12.70
C LEU A 89 -30.98 -10.91 -13.30
N GLU A 90 -31.37 -11.56 -14.40
CA GLU A 90 -30.47 -12.42 -15.18
C GLU A 90 -29.88 -11.65 -16.37
N ILE A 91 -28.56 -11.65 -16.53
CA ILE A 91 -27.85 -11.16 -17.71
C ILE A 91 -27.21 -12.38 -18.37
N VAL A 92 -27.69 -12.79 -19.54
CA VAL A 92 -27.41 -14.12 -20.11
C VAL A 92 -27.16 -14.05 -21.62
N ASP A 93 -26.05 -14.63 -22.08
CA ASP A 93 -25.68 -14.73 -23.50
C ASP A 93 -25.70 -13.37 -24.23
N VAL A 94 -25.20 -12.31 -23.59
CA VAL A 94 -25.29 -10.93 -24.09
C VAL A 94 -24.02 -10.11 -23.84
N ALA A 95 -23.68 -9.24 -24.79
CA ALA A 95 -22.69 -8.19 -24.62
C ALA A 95 -23.41 -6.84 -24.47
N LEU A 96 -23.42 -6.29 -23.26
CA LEU A 96 -23.94 -4.95 -22.97
C LEU A 96 -22.80 -3.93 -23.11
N ASP A 97 -22.72 -3.34 -24.29
CA ASP A 97 -21.85 -2.19 -24.56
C ASP A 97 -22.61 -0.88 -24.31
N GLY A 98 -22.09 -0.04 -23.42
CA GLY A 98 -22.59 1.29 -23.09
C GLY A 98 -22.23 2.38 -24.11
N SER A 99 -21.37 2.10 -25.09
CA SER A 99 -21.01 3.08 -26.13
C SER A 99 -22.21 3.66 -26.91
N PRO A 100 -23.28 2.90 -27.25
CA PRO A 100 -24.42 3.44 -28.00
C PRO A 100 -25.33 4.35 -27.16
N LEU A 101 -25.16 4.37 -25.83
CA LEU A 101 -25.86 5.26 -24.91
C LEU A 101 -25.19 6.64 -24.81
N SER A 102 -23.92 6.74 -25.22
CA SER A 102 -23.19 8.01 -25.17
C SER A 102 -23.79 9.02 -26.16
N PRO A 103 -24.04 10.28 -25.75
CA PRO A 103 -24.66 11.28 -26.61
C PRO A 103 -23.69 11.86 -27.65
N LEU A 104 -22.38 11.82 -27.39
CA LEU A 104 -21.32 12.38 -28.22
C LEU A 104 -20.04 11.54 -28.07
N LEU A 105 -19.20 11.50 -29.12
CA LEU A 105 -17.89 10.86 -29.04
C LEU A 105 -17.05 11.49 -27.90
N GLY A 106 -16.41 10.65 -27.10
CA GLY A 106 -15.61 11.08 -25.95
C GLY A 106 -16.38 11.36 -24.66
N VAL A 107 -17.71 11.17 -24.63
CA VAL A 107 -18.50 11.21 -23.38
C VAL A 107 -18.55 9.80 -22.77
N HIS A 108 -18.11 9.67 -21.52
CA HIS A 108 -18.13 8.44 -20.75
C HIS A 108 -19.54 7.96 -20.45
N THR A 109 -19.78 6.65 -20.55
CA THR A 109 -21.04 6.03 -20.10
C THR A 109 -20.82 5.30 -18.77
N GLU A 110 -21.59 5.66 -17.74
CA GLU A 110 -21.69 4.88 -16.50
C GLU A 110 -22.98 4.04 -16.51
N LEU A 111 -22.88 2.70 -16.49
CA LEU A 111 -24.01 1.79 -16.38
C LEU A 111 -24.32 1.51 -14.90
N MET A 112 -25.51 1.90 -14.43
CA MET A 112 -25.93 1.72 -13.04
C MET A 112 -27.09 0.74 -12.89
N PHE A 113 -26.81 -0.43 -12.31
CA PHE A 113 -27.78 -1.44 -11.91
C PHE A 113 -28.16 -1.21 -10.44
N ARG A 114 -28.99 -0.19 -10.18
CA ARG A 114 -29.55 0.06 -8.83
C ARG A 114 -30.82 -0.76 -8.64
N LEU A 115 -30.70 -1.91 -7.99
CA LEU A 115 -31.83 -2.75 -7.60
C LEU A 115 -32.11 -2.60 -6.09
N ASN A 116 -33.22 -3.19 -5.64
CA ASN A 116 -33.55 -3.26 -4.22
C ASN A 116 -32.51 -4.15 -3.51
N SER A 117 -31.61 -3.53 -2.72
CA SER A 117 -30.46 -4.21 -2.11
C SER A 117 -30.85 -5.20 -1.01
N SER A 118 -32.07 -5.16 -0.49
CA SER A 118 -32.58 -6.14 0.49
C SER A 118 -33.34 -7.32 -0.16
N LEU A 119 -33.42 -7.39 -1.48
CA LEU A 119 -34.33 -8.31 -2.19
C LEU A 119 -33.74 -8.91 -3.48
N ALA A 120 -33.15 -8.07 -4.33
CA ALA A 120 -32.86 -8.43 -5.71
C ALA A 120 -31.50 -9.10 -5.85
N THR A 121 -31.43 -10.26 -6.50
CA THR A 121 -30.18 -10.92 -6.88
C THR A 121 -29.80 -10.60 -8.32
N VAL A 122 -28.50 -10.42 -8.61
CA VAL A 122 -27.96 -10.29 -9.96
C VAL A 122 -27.20 -11.56 -10.34
N SER A 123 -27.47 -12.10 -11.53
CA SER A 123 -26.83 -13.29 -12.09
C SER A 123 -26.32 -12.99 -13.49
N ILE A 124 -24.99 -12.90 -13.64
CA ILE A 124 -24.31 -12.66 -14.91
C ILE A 124 -23.74 -13.99 -15.39
N ARG A 125 -24.21 -14.47 -16.56
CA ARG A 125 -23.82 -15.76 -17.14
C ARG A 125 -23.44 -15.62 -18.60
N ASN A 126 -22.28 -16.14 -19.01
CA ASN A 126 -21.76 -16.07 -20.38
C ASN A 126 -21.96 -14.69 -21.04
N SER A 127 -21.69 -13.61 -20.30
CA SER A 127 -22.05 -12.24 -20.68
C SER A 127 -20.94 -11.23 -20.43
N GLN A 128 -20.88 -10.19 -21.26
CA GLN A 128 -19.88 -9.13 -21.16
C GLN A 128 -20.53 -7.78 -20.88
N LEU A 129 -20.06 -7.07 -19.85
CA LEU A 129 -20.43 -5.68 -19.57
C LEU A 129 -19.27 -4.76 -19.96
N LYS A 130 -19.51 -3.78 -20.84
CA LYS A 130 -18.49 -2.83 -21.35
C LYS A 130 -18.99 -1.40 -21.24
N ALA A 131 -18.24 -0.56 -20.53
CA ALA A 131 -18.58 0.85 -20.29
C ALA A 131 -17.36 1.60 -19.72
N SER A 132 -17.50 2.91 -19.45
CA SER A 132 -16.52 3.65 -18.65
C SER A 132 -16.67 3.35 -17.17
N ALA A 133 -17.90 3.21 -16.67
CA ALA A 133 -18.15 2.62 -15.37
C ALA A 133 -19.27 1.58 -15.41
N VAL A 134 -19.15 0.56 -14.56
CA VAL A 134 -20.22 -0.40 -14.26
C VAL A 134 -20.41 -0.44 -12.76
N GLU A 135 -21.64 -0.15 -12.31
CA GLU A 135 -21.99 -0.08 -10.90
C GLU A 135 -23.23 -0.93 -10.60
N ILE A 136 -23.11 -1.89 -9.68
CA ILE A 136 -24.15 -2.86 -9.34
C ILE A 136 -24.45 -2.78 -7.85
N HIS A 137 -25.72 -2.57 -7.50
CA HIS A 137 -26.24 -2.60 -6.12
C HIS A 137 -27.38 -3.63 -6.05
N ALA A 138 -27.24 -4.64 -5.18
CA ALA A 138 -28.13 -5.80 -5.09
C ALA A 138 -28.07 -6.43 -3.69
N ALA A 139 -28.90 -7.45 -3.42
CA ALA A 139 -28.76 -8.31 -2.24
C ALA A 139 -27.59 -9.28 -2.42
N ASN A 140 -27.59 -10.00 -3.55
CA ASN A 140 -26.52 -10.91 -3.94
C ASN A 140 -26.08 -10.62 -5.38
N VAL A 141 -24.78 -10.77 -5.66
CA VAL A 141 -24.23 -10.67 -7.02
C VAL A 141 -23.47 -11.95 -7.35
N SER A 142 -23.82 -12.58 -8.46
CA SER A 142 -23.18 -13.80 -8.96
C SER A 142 -22.73 -13.64 -10.40
N MET A 143 -21.52 -14.12 -10.71
CA MET A 143 -20.93 -14.08 -12.05
C MET A 143 -20.18 -15.37 -12.36
N ASP A 144 -20.49 -16.00 -13.50
CA ASP A 144 -19.84 -17.23 -13.95
C ASP A 144 -18.44 -17.00 -14.56
N GLU A 145 -17.72 -18.10 -14.83
CA GLU A 145 -16.34 -18.09 -15.35
C GLU A 145 -16.22 -17.59 -16.79
N HIS A 146 -17.32 -17.58 -17.55
CA HIS A 146 -17.38 -17.12 -18.93
C HIS A 146 -17.76 -15.63 -19.03
N SER A 147 -18.13 -15.00 -17.92
CA SER A 147 -18.56 -13.61 -17.86
C SER A 147 -17.43 -12.64 -17.54
N MET A 148 -17.59 -11.40 -17.99
CA MET A 148 -16.58 -10.36 -17.83
C MET A 148 -17.21 -8.97 -17.66
N VAL A 149 -16.72 -8.21 -16.69
CA VAL A 149 -16.93 -6.75 -16.65
C VAL A 149 -15.61 -6.11 -17.09
N ASN A 150 -15.62 -5.40 -18.22
CA ASN A 150 -14.42 -4.81 -18.79
C ASN A 150 -14.62 -3.30 -19.02
N VAL A 151 -13.90 -2.52 -18.26
CA VAL A 151 -13.82 -1.05 -18.33
C VAL A 151 -12.39 -0.59 -18.65
N SER A 152 -11.55 -1.49 -19.18
CA SER A 152 -10.16 -1.20 -19.51
C SER A 152 -10.05 -0.18 -20.65
N ALA A 153 -9.10 0.75 -20.56
CA ALA A 153 -8.95 1.89 -21.49
C ALA A 153 -10.23 2.75 -21.69
N HIS A 154 -11.18 2.72 -20.75
CA HIS A 154 -12.41 3.52 -20.82
C HIS A 154 -12.50 4.62 -19.74
N GLY A 155 -11.42 4.85 -19.00
CA GLY A 155 -11.20 6.01 -18.12
C GLY A 155 -10.65 7.22 -18.88
N LEU A 156 -10.10 8.18 -18.13
CA LEU A 156 -9.72 9.50 -18.66
C LEU A 156 -8.63 9.38 -19.73
N LYS A 157 -8.69 10.24 -20.74
CA LYS A 157 -7.60 10.50 -21.69
C LYS A 157 -6.52 11.37 -21.05
N PHE A 158 -6.92 12.38 -20.26
CA PHE A 158 -6.01 13.23 -19.50
C PHE A 158 -6.55 13.40 -18.09
N GLY A 159 -5.88 12.81 -17.10
CA GLY A 159 -6.36 12.80 -15.72
C GLY A 159 -5.40 13.42 -14.71
N PRO A 160 -5.79 13.48 -13.43
CA PRO A 160 -4.93 13.94 -12.36
C PRO A 160 -3.70 13.01 -12.21
N GLY A 161 -2.55 13.60 -11.89
CA GLY A 161 -1.27 12.88 -11.80
C GLY A 161 -0.42 12.94 -13.07
N TYR A 162 -1.02 13.21 -14.24
CA TYR A 162 -0.26 13.46 -15.48
C TYR A 162 0.60 14.74 -15.36
N ASN A 163 1.89 14.64 -15.69
CA ASN A 163 2.80 15.79 -15.79
C ASN A 163 2.97 16.24 -17.25
N SER A 164 2.76 17.53 -17.52
CA SER A 164 2.99 18.11 -18.85
C SER A 164 4.45 18.54 -19.10
N TRP A 165 5.29 18.62 -18.06
CA TRP A 165 6.67 19.13 -18.15
C TRP A 165 7.68 18.03 -18.50
N SER A 166 7.39 16.78 -18.10
CA SER A 166 8.14 15.58 -18.49
C SER A 166 7.13 14.54 -18.97
N SER A 167 7.23 14.09 -20.22
CA SER A 167 6.34 13.05 -20.73
C SER A 167 6.49 11.78 -19.88
N MET A 168 5.36 11.26 -19.41
CA MET A 168 5.27 10.10 -18.52
C MET A 168 3.94 9.38 -18.75
N GLY A 169 3.84 8.14 -18.26
CA GLY A 169 2.60 7.38 -18.18
C GLY A 169 1.52 8.09 -17.35
N GLY A 170 0.28 7.67 -17.55
CA GLY A 170 -0.80 7.98 -16.63
C GLY A 170 -0.46 7.50 -15.21
N SER A 171 -0.91 8.23 -14.20
CA SER A 171 -0.78 7.89 -12.77
C SER A 171 -2.16 7.70 -12.14
N TYR A 172 -2.30 6.80 -11.16
CA TYR A 172 -3.49 6.73 -10.30
C TYR A 172 -3.21 6.09 -8.93
N GLY A 173 -3.09 4.76 -8.86
CA GLY A 173 -2.60 4.05 -7.68
C GLY A 173 -1.08 4.18 -7.57
N GLY A 174 -0.38 3.89 -8.67
CA GLY A 174 1.04 4.16 -8.86
C GLY A 174 1.33 5.41 -9.70
N ILE A 175 2.59 5.81 -9.71
CA ILE A 175 3.13 6.84 -10.61
C ILE A 175 3.35 6.26 -12.02
N GLY A 176 3.22 7.08 -13.07
CA GLY A 176 3.53 6.69 -14.44
C GLY A 176 5.04 6.67 -14.73
N GLY A 177 5.48 5.69 -15.50
CA GLY A 177 6.85 5.58 -16.00
C GLY A 177 7.27 6.78 -16.83
N ALA A 178 8.55 7.14 -16.85
CA ALA A 178 9.09 8.17 -17.73
C ALA A 178 9.03 7.76 -19.20
N SER A 179 8.81 8.73 -20.09
CA SER A 179 8.92 8.52 -21.54
C SER A 179 10.31 8.87 -22.06
N LEU A 180 10.96 7.93 -22.74
CA LEU A 180 12.22 8.15 -23.44
C LEU A 180 11.98 8.91 -24.75
N THR A 181 12.86 9.85 -25.08
CA THR A 181 12.73 10.72 -26.26
C THR A 181 14.10 11.05 -26.87
N GLU A 182 14.13 11.79 -27.98
CA GLU A 182 15.37 12.22 -28.63
C GLU A 182 16.36 12.98 -27.74
N SER A 183 15.88 13.75 -26.76
CA SER A 183 16.71 14.46 -25.77
C SER A 183 17.09 13.62 -24.55
N HIS A 184 16.45 12.46 -24.39
CA HIS A 184 16.34 11.69 -23.16
C HIS A 184 16.29 10.20 -23.56
N ARG A 185 17.39 9.73 -24.17
CA ARG A 185 17.40 8.48 -24.96
C ARG A 185 17.57 7.23 -24.12
N LYS A 186 18.08 7.36 -22.90
CA LYS A 186 18.29 6.26 -21.94
C LYS A 186 17.82 6.68 -20.57
N CYS A 187 17.44 5.71 -19.74
CA CYS A 187 16.94 6.00 -18.41
C CYS A 187 17.92 6.71 -17.47
N ASP A 188 19.22 6.55 -17.70
CA ASP A 188 20.26 7.23 -16.93
C ASP A 188 20.37 8.74 -17.31
N ASP A 189 19.69 9.17 -18.38
CA ASP A 189 19.50 10.57 -18.76
C ASP A 189 18.25 11.20 -18.10
N MET A 190 17.42 10.42 -17.37
CA MET A 190 16.18 10.97 -16.78
C MET A 190 16.51 11.74 -15.50
N PRO A 191 15.98 12.96 -15.31
CA PRO A 191 16.03 13.62 -14.01
C PRO A 191 15.19 12.81 -12.98
N PRO A 192 15.45 12.95 -11.67
CA PRO A 192 14.51 12.48 -10.66
C PRO A 192 13.11 13.10 -10.88
N ASN A 193 12.04 12.35 -10.61
CA ASN A 193 10.69 12.88 -10.80
C ASN A 193 10.38 13.98 -9.79
N ASP A 194 10.28 15.22 -10.27
CA ASP A 194 10.01 16.43 -9.48
C ASP A 194 8.51 16.67 -9.22
N PHE A 195 7.62 15.80 -9.73
CA PHE A 195 6.18 16.03 -9.71
C PHE A 195 5.40 14.80 -9.28
N PHE A 196 4.95 14.84 -8.02
CA PHE A 196 3.97 13.91 -7.46
C PHE A 196 2.68 14.68 -7.14
N ARG A 197 1.51 14.11 -7.45
CA ARG A 197 0.21 14.66 -7.04
C ARG A 197 -0.64 13.61 -6.36
N VAL A 198 -1.26 14.01 -5.25
CA VAL A 198 -2.17 13.14 -4.51
C VAL A 198 -3.51 13.03 -5.23
N VAL A 199 -3.79 11.85 -5.79
CA VAL A 199 -5.02 11.55 -6.52
C VAL A 199 -5.92 10.69 -5.64
N GLY A 200 -6.84 11.29 -4.88
CA GLY A 200 -7.73 10.56 -3.95
C GLY A 200 -6.97 9.82 -2.84
N ASP A 201 -7.57 8.79 -2.26
CA ASP A 201 -7.01 7.93 -1.19
C ASP A 201 -6.99 6.44 -1.57
N VAL A 202 -6.40 5.59 -0.73
CA VAL A 202 -6.36 4.13 -1.00
C VAL A 202 -7.73 3.43 -0.94
N SER A 203 -8.79 4.11 -0.50
CA SER A 203 -10.18 3.60 -0.54
C SER A 203 -10.86 3.78 -1.90
N ALA A 204 -10.12 4.32 -2.88
CA ALA A 204 -10.62 4.67 -4.21
C ALA A 204 -11.81 5.65 -4.14
N ASP A 205 -11.74 6.67 -3.26
CA ASP A 205 -12.71 7.78 -3.25
C ASP A 205 -12.93 8.31 -4.66
N LEU A 206 -14.21 8.39 -5.05
CA LEU A 206 -14.66 8.85 -6.36
C LEU A 206 -14.26 10.31 -6.62
N ALA A 207 -14.06 11.09 -5.56
CA ALA A 207 -13.46 12.42 -5.57
C ALA A 207 -13.87 13.32 -6.76
N ASN A 208 -12.91 13.94 -7.46
CA ASN A 208 -13.18 14.81 -8.63
C ASN A 208 -12.96 14.08 -9.97
N PHE A 209 -12.51 12.82 -9.96
CA PHE A 209 -12.10 12.04 -11.16
C PHE A 209 -12.89 10.73 -11.33
N ARG A 210 -13.96 10.54 -10.54
CA ARG A 210 -14.95 9.43 -10.60
C ARG A 210 -14.39 8.01 -10.47
N GLY A 211 -13.17 7.85 -9.93
CA GLY A 211 -12.48 6.55 -9.83
C GLY A 211 -11.75 6.13 -11.12
N TYR A 212 -11.64 7.02 -12.12
CA TYR A 212 -10.95 6.72 -13.37
C TYR A 212 -9.44 6.93 -13.28
N GLY A 213 -8.69 6.00 -13.87
CA GLY A 213 -7.27 6.19 -14.15
C GLY A 213 -7.05 7.29 -15.19
N SER A 214 -5.87 7.90 -15.18
CA SER A 214 -5.46 8.88 -16.19
C SER A 214 -4.83 8.21 -17.41
N GLY A 215 -5.07 8.75 -18.61
CA GLY A 215 -4.47 8.29 -19.86
C GLY A 215 -3.12 8.94 -20.15
N GLY A 216 -2.47 8.50 -21.24
CA GLY A 216 -1.13 8.93 -21.65
C GLY A 216 -1.03 9.70 -22.97
N GLY A 217 -2.15 10.07 -23.61
CA GLY A 217 -2.15 11.00 -24.76
C GLY A 217 -3.26 10.79 -25.80
N ASN A 218 -3.61 9.54 -26.09
CA ASN A 218 -4.61 9.19 -27.11
C ASN A 218 -5.78 8.38 -26.52
N ASP A 219 -6.73 8.00 -27.39
CA ASP A 219 -7.94 7.26 -26.97
C ASP A 219 -7.70 5.76 -26.78
N GLU A 220 -6.62 5.19 -27.33
CA GLU A 220 -6.19 3.80 -27.08
C GLU A 220 -5.37 3.69 -25.77
N SER A 221 -4.68 4.76 -25.37
CA SER A 221 -3.88 4.87 -24.13
C SER A 221 -4.60 5.57 -22.98
N ARG A 222 -5.93 5.57 -23.00
CA ARG A 222 -6.80 6.00 -21.88
C ARG A 222 -6.52 5.19 -20.61
N GLY A 223 -6.77 5.80 -19.45
CA GLY A 223 -6.72 5.06 -18.19
C GLY A 223 -7.86 4.03 -18.06
N GLY A 224 -7.80 3.20 -17.02
CA GLY A 224 -8.86 2.26 -16.68
C GLY A 224 -10.11 2.96 -16.13
N GLY A 225 -11.28 2.37 -16.41
CA GLY A 225 -12.58 2.82 -15.93
C GLY A 225 -12.86 2.44 -14.46
N ARG A 226 -14.15 2.45 -14.07
CA ARG A 226 -14.60 2.07 -12.72
C ARG A 226 -15.49 0.82 -12.72
N ILE A 227 -15.19 -0.14 -11.86
CA ILE A 227 -16.11 -1.21 -11.47
C ILE A 227 -16.49 -1.00 -10.00
N ARG A 228 -17.79 -1.01 -9.68
CA ARG A 228 -18.28 -0.99 -8.30
C ARG A 228 -19.38 -2.03 -8.12
N ILE A 229 -19.19 -2.97 -7.20
CA ILE A 229 -20.17 -4.00 -6.86
C ILE A 229 -20.46 -3.87 -5.36
N VAL A 230 -21.74 -3.74 -5.01
CA VAL A 230 -22.23 -3.61 -3.63
C VAL A 230 -23.33 -4.63 -3.40
N ALA A 231 -23.16 -5.49 -2.40
CA ALA A 231 -24.10 -6.51 -1.99
C ALA A 231 -24.37 -6.47 -0.47
N GLU A 232 -25.63 -6.54 -0.06
CA GLU A 232 -26.02 -6.66 1.37
C GLU A 232 -25.81 -8.08 1.92
N GLU A 233 -25.50 -9.06 1.07
CA GLU A 233 -25.13 -10.42 1.48
C GLU A 233 -23.81 -10.84 0.83
N ASN A 234 -23.86 -11.54 -0.31
CA ASN A 234 -22.70 -12.20 -0.91
C ASN A 234 -22.37 -11.68 -2.31
N VAL A 235 -21.07 -11.62 -2.60
CA VAL A 235 -20.53 -11.46 -3.95
C VAL A 235 -19.79 -12.75 -4.33
N LYS A 236 -20.28 -13.43 -5.36
CA LYS A 236 -19.68 -14.65 -5.93
C LYS A 236 -19.20 -14.39 -7.36
N ILE A 237 -17.90 -14.32 -7.59
CA ILE A 237 -17.34 -14.01 -8.91
C ILE A 237 -16.37 -15.11 -9.33
N ASN A 238 -16.65 -15.75 -10.48
CA ASN A 238 -15.77 -16.73 -11.10
C ASN A 238 -15.13 -16.26 -12.42
N GLY A 239 -15.62 -15.16 -13.01
CA GLY A 239 -15.13 -14.59 -14.27
C GLY A 239 -14.09 -13.48 -14.08
N SER A 240 -14.06 -12.48 -14.96
CA SER A 240 -13.05 -11.40 -14.92
C SER A 240 -13.62 -10.01 -14.66
N LEU A 241 -12.99 -9.25 -13.76
CA LEU A 241 -13.20 -7.81 -13.57
C LEU A 241 -11.94 -7.06 -14.02
N LEU A 242 -12.03 -6.32 -15.12
CA LEU A 242 -10.88 -5.68 -15.78
C LEU A 242 -11.06 -4.16 -15.85
N ALA A 243 -10.16 -3.43 -15.22
CA ALA A 243 -10.05 -1.97 -15.25
C ALA A 243 -8.61 -1.55 -15.60
N ASN A 244 -8.01 -2.20 -16.60
CA ASN A 244 -6.62 -1.96 -16.98
C ASN A 244 -6.46 -0.65 -17.76
N GLY A 245 -5.30 -0.03 -17.67
CA GLY A 245 -4.93 1.10 -18.52
C GLY A 245 -4.59 0.67 -19.95
N GLY A 246 -4.83 1.56 -20.90
CA GLY A 246 -4.47 1.36 -22.31
C GLY A 246 -2.96 1.44 -22.54
N HIS A 247 -2.43 0.64 -23.45
CA HIS A 247 -0.99 0.55 -23.73
C HIS A 247 -0.45 1.82 -24.40
N ALA A 248 0.85 2.08 -24.27
CA ALA A 248 1.53 3.13 -25.01
C ALA A 248 1.54 2.83 -26.52
N CYS A 249 1.45 3.86 -27.36
CA CYS A 249 1.52 3.67 -28.81
C CYS A 249 2.94 3.28 -29.23
N LYS A 250 3.06 2.42 -30.26
CA LYS A 250 4.35 1.95 -30.78
C LYS A 250 5.01 2.92 -31.77
N ASP A 251 4.19 3.61 -32.55
CA ASP A 251 4.63 4.50 -33.64
C ASP A 251 4.41 6.00 -33.36
N CYS A 252 4.15 6.37 -32.09
CA CYS A 252 3.93 7.75 -31.67
C CYS A 252 4.60 8.03 -30.30
N TYR A 253 4.40 9.21 -29.71
CA TYR A 253 5.03 9.63 -28.44
C TYR A 253 4.14 9.47 -27.19
N ASP A 254 2.90 9.01 -27.36
CA ASP A 254 1.95 8.92 -26.26
C ASP A 254 2.29 7.75 -25.33
N SER A 255 2.28 8.05 -24.04
CA SER A 255 2.50 7.10 -22.96
C SER A 255 1.27 6.20 -22.76
N ALA A 256 1.42 5.19 -21.91
CA ALA A 256 0.31 4.32 -21.48
C ALA A 256 -0.58 4.99 -20.42
N GLY A 257 -1.82 4.53 -20.32
CA GLY A 257 -2.76 4.92 -19.27
C GLY A 257 -2.59 4.11 -17.99
N ALA A 258 -2.96 4.70 -16.84
CA ALA A 258 -2.99 4.04 -15.55
C ALA A 258 -4.15 3.05 -15.42
N GLY A 259 -4.03 2.09 -14.51
CA GLY A 259 -5.16 1.29 -14.04
C GLY A 259 -6.27 2.14 -13.41
N GLY A 260 -7.50 1.62 -13.43
CA GLY A 260 -8.70 2.27 -12.89
C GLY A 260 -9.02 1.86 -11.45
N SER A 261 -10.31 1.87 -11.11
CA SER A 261 -10.81 1.44 -9.78
C SER A 261 -11.70 0.21 -9.87
N ILE A 262 -11.49 -0.76 -8.97
CA ILE A 262 -12.41 -1.88 -8.74
C ILE A 262 -12.76 -1.93 -7.26
N ILE A 263 -14.02 -1.65 -6.92
CA ILE A 263 -14.53 -1.70 -5.55
C ILE A 263 -15.55 -2.83 -5.43
N ILE A 264 -15.34 -3.75 -4.51
CA ILE A 264 -16.26 -4.85 -4.19
C ILE A 264 -16.59 -4.78 -2.69
N VAL A 265 -17.87 -4.59 -2.38
CA VAL A 265 -18.41 -4.54 -1.02
C VAL A 265 -19.45 -5.65 -0.89
N ALA A 266 -19.30 -6.51 0.13
CA ALA A 266 -20.27 -7.55 0.47
C ALA A 266 -20.43 -7.62 1.99
N ALA A 267 -21.64 -7.40 2.51
CA ALA A 267 -21.82 -7.36 3.97
C ALA A 267 -21.50 -8.70 4.67
N GLU A 268 -21.59 -9.84 3.96
CA GLU A 268 -21.17 -11.15 4.48
C GLU A 268 -19.87 -11.65 3.84
N ARG A 269 -19.83 -11.92 2.52
CA ARG A 269 -18.68 -12.63 1.91
C ARG A 269 -18.44 -12.28 0.44
N ILE A 270 -17.17 -12.07 0.09
CA ILE A 270 -16.67 -12.05 -1.29
C ILE A 270 -15.96 -13.38 -1.57
N HIS A 271 -16.31 -14.11 -2.63
CA HIS A 271 -15.68 -15.41 -2.94
C HIS A 271 -15.77 -15.79 -4.43
N GLY A 272 -15.02 -16.83 -4.82
CA GLY A 272 -15.03 -17.39 -6.18
C GLY A 272 -13.66 -17.34 -6.85
N ASN A 273 -13.58 -17.81 -8.10
CA ASN A 273 -12.33 -17.97 -8.87
C ASN A 273 -12.04 -16.80 -9.84
N VAL A 274 -12.32 -15.58 -9.39
CA VAL A 274 -12.21 -14.35 -10.19
C VAL A 274 -10.77 -14.02 -10.62
N THR A 275 -10.65 -13.36 -11.77
CA THR A 275 -9.47 -12.55 -12.14
C THR A 275 -9.83 -11.07 -11.98
N VAL A 276 -9.17 -10.36 -11.06
CA VAL A 276 -9.37 -8.92 -10.82
C VAL A 276 -8.10 -8.17 -11.23
N GLN A 277 -8.18 -7.32 -12.24
CA GLN A 277 -7.03 -6.56 -12.72
C GLN A 277 -7.35 -5.06 -12.83
N ALA A 278 -6.49 -4.26 -12.23
CA ALA A 278 -6.41 -2.81 -12.41
C ALA A 278 -4.97 -2.43 -12.76
N ASN A 279 -4.37 -3.11 -13.72
CA ASN A 279 -2.96 -2.95 -14.10
C ASN A 279 -2.78 -1.70 -14.97
N GLY A 280 -1.62 -1.06 -14.88
CA GLY A 280 -1.21 0.00 -15.81
C GLY A 280 -0.91 -0.55 -17.21
N GLY A 281 -1.13 0.26 -18.25
CA GLY A 281 -0.84 -0.14 -19.63
C GLY A 281 0.67 -0.25 -19.90
N GLU A 282 1.05 -1.15 -20.81
CA GLU A 282 2.47 -1.43 -21.12
C GLU A 282 3.18 -0.22 -21.77
N PRO A 283 4.46 0.03 -21.45
CA PRO A 283 5.29 1.03 -22.12
C PRO A 283 5.59 0.66 -23.58
N SER A 284 6.05 1.64 -24.37
CA SER A 284 6.53 1.40 -25.74
C SER A 284 8.05 1.56 -25.84
N HIS A 285 8.67 0.69 -26.63
CA HIS A 285 10.12 0.72 -26.87
C HIS A 285 10.52 1.99 -27.65
N PHE A 286 11.59 2.67 -27.22
CA PHE A 286 12.08 3.88 -27.90
C PHE A 286 12.93 3.54 -29.13
N ASN A 287 12.51 4.01 -30.30
CA ASN A 287 13.26 3.89 -31.55
C ASN A 287 13.99 5.20 -31.87
N GLY A 288 15.26 5.29 -31.45
CA GLY A 288 16.10 6.48 -31.67
C GLY A 288 16.62 6.68 -33.10
N ASP A 289 16.34 5.77 -34.05
CA ASP A 289 16.59 6.00 -35.48
C ASP A 289 15.41 6.73 -36.16
N ARG A 290 14.21 6.62 -35.57
CA ARG A 290 12.97 7.22 -36.07
C ARG A 290 12.42 8.34 -35.19
N GLY A 291 12.90 8.45 -33.95
CA GLY A 291 12.30 9.28 -32.91
C GLY A 291 10.85 8.88 -32.63
N THR A 292 10.55 7.58 -32.48
CA THR A 292 9.18 7.09 -32.23
C THR A 292 9.11 6.10 -31.08
N GLY A 293 7.94 5.98 -30.46
CA GLY A 293 7.75 5.16 -29.25
C GLY A 293 8.43 5.80 -28.05
N GLY A 294 8.82 4.97 -27.08
CA GLY A 294 9.46 5.41 -25.84
C GLY A 294 8.48 5.81 -24.74
N GLY A 295 7.17 5.73 -24.99
CA GLY A 295 6.14 6.10 -24.01
C GLY A 295 6.26 5.28 -22.72
N GLY A 296 6.20 5.95 -21.58
CA GLY A 296 6.24 5.32 -20.26
C GLY A 296 4.99 4.49 -19.96
N GLY A 297 5.15 3.46 -19.15
CA GLY A 297 4.09 2.57 -18.67
C GLY A 297 3.17 3.27 -17.67
N GLY A 298 1.91 2.89 -17.64
CA GLY A 298 0.95 3.50 -16.71
C GLY A 298 1.16 3.02 -15.28
N GLY A 299 0.82 3.85 -14.30
CA GLY A 299 0.75 3.41 -12.90
C GLY A 299 -0.37 2.40 -12.70
N GLY A 300 -0.20 1.49 -11.73
CA GLY A 300 -1.26 0.58 -11.28
C GLY A 300 -2.47 1.34 -10.72
N GLY A 301 -3.62 0.67 -10.71
CA GLY A 301 -4.90 1.21 -10.26
C GLY A 301 -5.17 0.99 -8.77
N ARG A 302 -6.46 0.95 -8.40
CA ARG A 302 -6.89 0.67 -7.02
C ARG A 302 -7.95 -0.42 -6.97
N ILE A 303 -7.76 -1.38 -6.06
CA ILE A 303 -8.70 -2.45 -5.79
C ILE A 303 -9.08 -2.38 -4.32
N VAL A 304 -10.40 -2.41 -4.03
CA VAL A 304 -10.94 -2.39 -2.68
C VAL A 304 -11.84 -3.60 -2.50
N LEU A 305 -11.58 -4.39 -1.46
CA LEU A 305 -12.34 -5.58 -1.08
C LEU A 305 -12.84 -5.39 0.35
N ASP A 306 -14.14 -5.21 0.54
CA ASP A 306 -14.76 -4.91 1.82
C ASP A 306 -15.77 -5.99 2.19
N SER A 307 -15.47 -6.78 3.24
CA SER A 307 -16.39 -7.83 3.70
C SER A 307 -16.17 -8.29 5.14
N LYS A 308 -17.17 -8.97 5.70
CA LYS A 308 -17.15 -9.50 7.05
C LYS A 308 -16.34 -10.80 7.18
N ASN A 309 -16.53 -11.74 6.26
CA ASN A 309 -15.84 -13.03 6.25
C ASN A 309 -14.63 -13.00 5.31
N ALA A 310 -13.41 -13.04 5.87
CA ALA A 310 -12.15 -13.01 5.13
C ALA A 310 -11.75 -14.34 4.45
N GLU A 311 -12.71 -15.11 3.92
CA GLU A 311 -12.37 -16.24 3.05
C GLU A 311 -11.98 -15.71 1.67
N GLU A 312 -10.68 -15.74 1.40
CA GLU A 312 -10.05 -14.96 0.34
C GLU A 312 -10.53 -15.28 -1.08
N LEU A 313 -10.75 -14.23 -1.87
CA LEU A 313 -10.42 -14.28 -3.29
C LEU A 313 -8.92 -14.58 -3.41
N GLY A 314 -8.57 -15.66 -4.11
CA GLY A 314 -7.20 -16.17 -4.16
C GLY A 314 -6.17 -15.08 -4.54
N PRO A 315 -5.19 -14.75 -3.68
CA PRO A 315 -4.29 -13.59 -3.86
C PRO A 315 -3.34 -13.68 -5.07
N SER A 316 -3.34 -14.81 -5.78
CA SER A 316 -2.65 -15.00 -7.06
C SER A 316 -3.38 -14.42 -8.28
N ARG A 317 -4.64 -13.96 -8.15
CA ARG A 317 -5.47 -13.46 -9.26
C ARG A 317 -5.99 -12.04 -9.09
N ILE A 318 -5.43 -11.30 -8.13
CA ILE A 318 -5.77 -9.91 -7.85
C ILE A 318 -4.52 -9.07 -8.11
N GLU A 319 -4.60 -8.18 -9.08
CA GLU A 319 -3.44 -7.51 -9.65
C GLU A 319 -3.74 -6.03 -9.85
N ALA A 320 -2.81 -5.18 -9.41
CA ALA A 320 -2.83 -3.75 -9.69
C ALA A 320 -1.42 -3.32 -10.09
N TYR A 321 -0.74 -4.10 -10.93
CA TYR A 321 0.67 -3.87 -11.26
C TYR A 321 0.88 -2.60 -12.06
N GLY A 322 2.07 -2.02 -11.95
CA GLY A 322 2.53 -0.99 -12.87
C GLY A 322 2.75 -1.53 -14.28
N GLY A 323 2.63 -0.65 -15.27
CA GLY A 323 2.90 -0.95 -16.67
C GLY A 323 4.39 -1.28 -16.88
N GLY A 324 4.68 -2.54 -17.18
CA GLY A 324 6.08 -3.01 -17.30
C GLY A 324 6.28 -4.35 -18.01
N LEU A 325 5.22 -5.16 -18.16
CA LEU A 325 5.28 -6.34 -19.02
C LEU A 325 5.53 -5.93 -20.48
N SER A 326 6.38 -6.68 -21.16
CA SER A 326 6.45 -6.69 -22.63
C SER A 326 6.09 -8.09 -23.10
N SER A 327 5.18 -8.15 -24.08
CA SER A 327 4.83 -9.40 -24.78
C SER A 327 6.02 -10.03 -25.52
N ASP A 328 7.08 -9.26 -25.84
CA ASP A 328 8.33 -9.77 -26.40
C ASP A 328 9.46 -9.74 -25.34
N LYS A 329 9.77 -10.92 -24.80
CA LYS A 329 10.83 -11.14 -23.80
C LYS A 329 12.24 -10.74 -24.28
N ASN A 330 12.44 -10.47 -25.57
CA ASN A 330 13.72 -10.01 -26.12
C ASN A 330 13.83 -8.47 -26.16
N THR A 331 12.74 -7.74 -25.92
CA THR A 331 12.74 -6.27 -25.88
C THR A 331 12.99 -5.76 -24.48
N ALA A 332 14.18 -5.16 -24.26
CA ALA A 332 14.51 -4.52 -23.00
C ALA A 332 13.73 -3.21 -22.85
N ILE A 333 12.74 -3.19 -21.96
CA ILE A 333 12.11 -1.96 -21.47
C ILE A 333 13.07 -1.24 -20.52
N GLY A 334 13.19 0.08 -20.64
CA GLY A 334 14.02 0.87 -19.73
C GLY A 334 13.42 0.89 -18.31
N TRP A 335 14.24 0.71 -17.28
CA TRP A 335 13.80 0.68 -15.87
C TRP A 335 13.00 1.93 -15.44
N CYS A 336 13.27 3.08 -16.06
CA CYS A 336 12.55 4.33 -15.83
C CYS A 336 11.18 4.38 -16.51
N GLN A 337 10.96 3.59 -17.57
CA GLN A 337 9.69 3.51 -18.29
C GLN A 337 8.66 2.63 -17.55
N LEU A 338 9.07 1.93 -16.48
CA LEU A 338 8.19 1.09 -15.68
C LEU A 338 7.27 1.99 -14.83
N GLY A 339 5.96 1.72 -14.89
CA GLY A 339 4.99 2.35 -14.00
C GLY A 339 5.10 1.80 -12.57
N GLY A 340 4.76 2.64 -11.60
CA GLY A 340 4.59 2.25 -10.21
C GLY A 340 3.38 1.36 -10.01
N ASP A 341 3.46 0.48 -9.02
CA ASP A 341 2.36 -0.43 -8.69
C ASP A 341 1.19 0.31 -8.03
N GLY A 342 0.04 -0.34 -8.02
CA GLY A 342 -1.20 0.13 -7.46
C GLY A 342 -1.43 -0.41 -6.05
N THR A 343 -2.64 -0.15 -5.53
CA THR A 343 -2.99 -0.48 -4.15
C THR A 343 -4.17 -1.44 -4.08
N ILE A 344 -4.03 -2.53 -3.31
CA ILE A 344 -5.12 -3.45 -2.98
C ILE A 344 -5.45 -3.27 -1.49
N LEU A 345 -6.59 -2.67 -1.19
CA LEU A 345 -7.09 -2.47 0.18
C LEU A 345 -8.11 -3.57 0.53
N LYS A 346 -7.77 -4.43 1.49
CA LYS A 346 -8.69 -5.39 2.11
C LYS A 346 -9.25 -4.80 3.40
N LEU A 347 -10.57 -4.77 3.57
CA LEU A 347 -11.25 -4.40 4.82
C LEU A 347 -12.01 -5.61 5.38
N GLN A 348 -11.84 -5.86 6.68
CA GLN A 348 -12.50 -6.93 7.41
C GLN A 348 -13.29 -6.37 8.59
N HIS A 349 -14.55 -6.81 8.74
CA HIS A 349 -15.42 -6.43 9.86
C HIS A 349 -15.45 -7.54 10.92
N SER A 350 -15.27 -7.19 12.19
CA SER A 350 -15.38 -8.13 13.31
C SER A 350 -16.81 -8.64 13.53
N THR A 351 -16.94 -9.87 14.03
CA THR A 351 -18.21 -10.62 14.14
C THR A 351 -18.51 -11.12 15.55
N LYS A 352 -18.21 -10.31 16.59
CA LYS A 352 -18.65 -10.63 17.96
C LYS A 352 -20.13 -10.30 18.18
N GLU A 353 -21.01 -11.17 17.68
CA GLU A 353 -22.31 -11.37 18.31
C GLU A 353 -22.08 -11.92 19.72
N TYR A 354 -22.20 -11.07 20.74
CA TYR A 354 -22.29 -11.55 22.12
C TYR A 354 -23.61 -12.32 22.27
N GLY A 355 -23.50 -13.63 22.50
CA GLY A 355 -24.65 -14.49 22.73
C GLY A 355 -25.54 -13.95 23.84
N ALA A 356 -26.84 -13.81 23.56
CA ALA A 356 -27.82 -13.27 24.49
C ALA A 356 -28.03 -14.21 25.70
N PHE A 357 -27.27 -13.94 26.76
CA PHE A 357 -27.48 -14.45 28.12
C PHE A 357 -27.12 -13.37 29.15
N ASP A 358 -27.98 -12.36 29.29
CA ASP A 358 -28.79 -12.28 30.51
C ASP A 358 -30.06 -11.45 30.28
N GLY A 359 -31.10 -11.71 31.07
CA GLY A 359 -32.37 -11.01 31.00
C GLY A 359 -32.47 -9.89 32.03
N SER A 360 -32.28 -8.65 31.61
CA SER A 360 -32.71 -7.48 32.36
C SER A 360 -33.14 -6.36 31.43
N ASP A 361 -34.42 -5.99 31.49
CA ASP A 361 -34.93 -4.75 30.91
C ASP A 361 -34.25 -3.54 31.58
N GLU A 362 -33.53 -2.73 30.81
CA GLU A 362 -33.59 -1.27 30.94
C GLU A 362 -33.09 -0.61 29.65
N SER A 363 -33.94 0.27 29.10
CA SER A 363 -33.71 0.92 27.82
C SER A 363 -33.18 2.33 28.00
N GLU A 364 -31.95 2.62 27.55
CA GLU A 364 -31.60 3.95 27.03
C GLU A 364 -30.35 3.92 26.15
N GLN A 365 -30.47 4.49 24.95
CA GLN A 365 -29.40 4.97 24.05
C GLN A 365 -28.14 4.08 23.89
N ARG A 366 -28.24 3.00 23.11
CA ARG A 366 -27.07 2.51 22.34
C ARG A 366 -26.77 3.47 21.20
N SER A 367 -25.61 4.14 21.27
CA SER A 367 -24.98 4.81 20.14
C SER A 367 -24.59 3.79 19.06
N ASP A 368 -24.36 4.29 17.83
CA ASP A 368 -23.92 3.52 16.64
C ASP A 368 -23.14 2.24 16.95
N ASP A 369 -23.59 1.11 16.36
CA ASP A 369 -22.84 -0.14 16.32
C ASP A 369 -21.44 0.12 15.74
N SER A 370 -20.44 0.18 16.62
CA SER A 370 -19.04 0.37 16.25
C SER A 370 -18.49 -0.93 15.66
N LYS A 371 -18.95 -1.31 14.46
CA LYS A 371 -18.35 -2.37 13.66
C LYS A 371 -16.86 -2.11 13.54
N THR A 372 -16.05 -2.87 14.27
CA THR A 372 -14.61 -2.66 14.28
C THR A 372 -14.03 -3.16 12.95
N VAL A 373 -13.64 -2.23 12.10
CA VAL A 373 -13.04 -2.50 10.79
C VAL A 373 -11.53 -2.53 10.91
N VAL A 374 -10.92 -3.65 10.52
CA VAL A 374 -9.48 -3.80 10.38
C VAL A 374 -9.16 -3.85 8.89
N ALA A 375 -8.25 -3.01 8.42
CA ALA A 375 -7.86 -2.96 7.03
C ALA A 375 -6.37 -3.28 6.82
N THR A 376 -6.10 -3.95 5.71
CA THR A 376 -4.76 -4.32 5.24
C THR A 376 -4.54 -3.72 3.86
N LEU A 377 -3.52 -2.90 3.72
CA LEU A 377 -3.06 -2.38 2.44
C LEU A 377 -1.95 -3.30 1.89
N LEU A 378 -2.14 -3.75 0.66
CA LEU A 378 -1.15 -4.53 -0.08
C LEU A 378 -0.65 -3.71 -1.27
N VAL A 379 0.66 -3.61 -1.41
CA VAL A 379 1.33 -3.11 -2.61
C VAL A 379 2.18 -4.26 -3.15
N LYS A 380 1.69 -4.89 -4.22
CA LYS A 380 2.27 -6.10 -4.79
C LYS A 380 2.72 -5.81 -6.21
N GLY A 381 3.99 -6.07 -6.49
CA GLY A 381 4.57 -5.99 -7.84
C GLY A 381 4.64 -7.35 -8.53
N ASP A 382 5.02 -7.33 -9.81
CA ASP A 382 5.42 -8.52 -10.60
C ASP A 382 6.83 -8.32 -11.21
N ARG A 383 7.62 -7.37 -10.69
CA ARG A 383 8.88 -6.93 -11.32
C ARG A 383 9.96 -8.00 -11.33
N LEU A 384 9.91 -8.92 -10.37
CA LEU A 384 10.82 -10.06 -10.27
C LEU A 384 10.58 -11.10 -11.39
N ALA A 385 9.46 -11.04 -12.12
CA ALA A 385 9.18 -11.91 -13.26
C ALA A 385 9.85 -11.45 -14.58
N HIS A 386 10.48 -10.28 -14.61
CA HIS A 386 11.11 -9.73 -15.82
C HIS A 386 12.49 -10.33 -16.12
N VAL A 387 12.71 -10.72 -17.38
CA VAL A 387 14.01 -11.21 -17.87
C VAL A 387 14.85 -10.03 -18.37
N GLY A 388 15.83 -9.61 -17.58
CA GLY A 388 16.76 -8.52 -17.94
C GLY A 388 17.57 -8.03 -16.73
N PRO A 389 18.47 -7.05 -16.92
CA PRO A 389 19.16 -6.40 -15.81
C PRO A 389 18.21 -5.48 -15.05
N VAL A 390 17.46 -6.05 -14.10
CA VAL A 390 16.64 -5.28 -13.15
C VAL A 390 17.59 -4.43 -12.29
N LYS A 391 17.65 -3.11 -12.52
CA LYS A 391 18.20 -2.18 -11.51
C LYS A 391 17.24 -2.22 -10.32
N ARG A 392 17.77 -2.50 -9.11
CA ARG A 392 17.05 -2.56 -7.82
C ARG A 392 16.46 -1.21 -7.33
N ILE A 393 16.21 -0.27 -8.24
CA ILE A 393 15.88 1.11 -7.86
C ILE A 393 15.20 1.87 -9.00
N GLN A 394 13.95 2.30 -8.78
CA GLN A 394 13.07 2.85 -9.83
C GLN A 394 12.16 3.96 -9.28
N ILE A 395 12.56 5.25 -9.32
CA ILE A 395 11.72 6.39 -8.85
C ILE A 395 10.37 6.43 -9.56
N TYR A 396 10.38 6.31 -10.87
CA TYR A 396 9.19 6.35 -11.70
C TYR A 396 8.27 5.14 -11.47
N GLY A 397 8.86 4.03 -11.01
CA GLY A 397 8.19 2.80 -10.62
C GLY A 397 7.67 2.79 -9.18
N CYS A 398 7.41 3.92 -8.52
CA CYS A 398 6.92 3.88 -7.13
C CYS A 398 5.42 4.11 -6.93
N THR A 399 4.91 3.47 -5.88
CA THR A 399 3.57 3.63 -5.32
C THR A 399 3.62 4.72 -4.26
N PRO A 400 3.05 5.92 -4.47
CA PRO A 400 3.17 7.00 -3.51
C PRO A 400 2.18 6.85 -2.36
N ILE A 401 2.68 6.77 -1.14
CA ILE A 401 1.89 6.88 0.10
C ILE A 401 2.14 8.27 0.68
N PHE A 402 1.15 9.15 0.48
CA PHE A 402 1.14 10.49 1.03
C PHE A 402 0.62 10.46 2.48
N GLU A 403 0.87 11.52 3.26
CA GLU A 403 0.21 11.69 4.56
C GLU A 403 -1.28 12.03 4.38
N GLN A 404 -1.57 12.95 3.46
CA GLN A 404 -2.90 13.51 3.23
C GLN A 404 -3.23 13.56 1.74
N THR A 405 -4.52 13.38 1.44
CA THR A 405 -5.15 13.68 0.15
C THR A 405 -5.02 15.15 -0.21
N SER A 406 -5.24 15.48 -1.49
CA SER A 406 -5.36 16.87 -1.97
C SER A 406 -6.54 17.67 -1.39
N ARG A 407 -7.32 17.08 -0.47
CA ARG A 407 -8.40 17.69 0.30
C ARG A 407 -8.09 17.84 1.80
N GLY A 408 -6.91 17.42 2.27
CA GLY A 408 -6.52 17.45 3.68
C GLY A 408 -7.07 16.29 4.53
N ALA A 409 -7.85 15.37 3.95
CA ALA A 409 -8.18 14.09 4.61
C ALA A 409 -6.97 13.15 4.57
N ARG A 410 -6.81 12.24 5.55
CA ARG A 410 -5.73 11.23 5.54
C ARG A 410 -5.76 10.38 4.28
N PHE A 411 -4.59 10.09 3.71
CA PHE A 411 -4.48 9.22 2.53
C PHE A 411 -4.68 7.73 2.88
N LEU A 412 -4.29 7.34 4.10
CA LEU A 412 -4.56 6.04 4.70
C LEU A 412 -5.77 6.15 5.66
N PRO A 413 -6.84 5.35 5.46
CA PRO A 413 -7.95 5.28 6.40
C PRO A 413 -7.53 4.88 7.82
N ASP A 414 -8.25 5.38 8.81
CA ASP A 414 -8.02 5.13 10.24
C ASP A 414 -8.16 3.65 10.68
N SER A 415 -8.70 2.80 9.81
CA SER A 415 -8.83 1.35 9.95
C SER A 415 -7.61 0.56 9.47
N VAL A 416 -6.67 1.17 8.75
CA VAL A 416 -5.47 0.48 8.25
C VAL A 416 -4.57 0.09 9.42
N ALA A 417 -4.53 -1.21 9.71
CA ALA A 417 -3.66 -1.82 10.68
C ALA A 417 -2.36 -2.32 10.04
N HIS A 418 -2.42 -2.84 8.81
CA HIS A 418 -1.29 -3.51 8.20
C HIS A 418 -0.95 -2.95 6.82
N ILE A 419 0.34 -2.80 6.53
CA ILE A 419 0.87 -2.51 5.19
C ILE A 419 1.89 -3.60 4.84
N PHE A 420 1.69 -4.26 3.70
CA PHE A 420 2.64 -5.22 3.14
C PHE A 420 3.07 -4.78 1.74
N VAL A 421 4.39 -4.74 1.51
CA VAL A 421 5.00 -4.43 0.21
C VAL A 421 5.78 -5.66 -0.25
N SER A 422 5.44 -6.24 -1.40
CA SER A 422 6.01 -7.50 -1.89
C SER A 422 6.09 -7.58 -3.42
N GLY A 423 6.74 -8.63 -3.96
CA GLY A 423 6.77 -8.92 -5.40
C GLY A 423 7.67 -7.98 -6.23
N GLY A 424 8.60 -7.27 -5.59
CA GLY A 424 9.43 -6.27 -6.27
C GLY A 424 8.76 -4.91 -6.46
N ALA A 425 7.72 -4.61 -5.67
CA ALA A 425 7.12 -3.29 -5.66
C ALA A 425 8.01 -2.25 -4.97
N THR A 426 7.97 -1.01 -5.48
CA THR A 426 8.57 0.16 -4.83
C THR A 426 7.48 1.03 -4.22
N VAL A 427 7.66 1.45 -2.97
CA VAL A 427 6.82 2.46 -2.29
C VAL A 427 7.64 3.72 -2.08
N CYS A 428 7.05 4.87 -2.40
CA CYS A 428 7.58 6.18 -2.02
C CYS A 428 6.75 6.76 -0.87
N ALA A 429 7.36 7.17 0.22
CA ALA A 429 6.67 7.85 1.32
C ALA A 429 7.52 8.96 1.97
N SER A 430 6.88 9.85 2.73
CA SER A 430 7.54 10.74 3.69
C SER A 430 7.13 10.39 5.12
N VAL A 431 5.84 10.15 5.36
CA VAL A 431 5.29 9.71 6.65
C VAL A 431 4.31 8.57 6.45
N ILE A 432 4.50 7.46 7.17
CA ILE A 432 3.51 6.39 7.33
C ILE A 432 3.29 6.21 8.83
N GLN A 433 2.10 6.59 9.30
CA GLN A 433 1.73 6.48 10.71
C GLN A 433 0.46 5.65 10.87
N LEU A 434 0.64 4.41 11.32
CA LEU A 434 -0.44 3.50 11.72
C LEU A 434 -0.74 3.66 13.21
N LYS A 435 -1.99 3.37 13.61
CA LYS A 435 -2.35 3.34 15.03
C LYS A 435 -1.70 2.13 15.68
N VAL A 436 -0.81 2.37 16.64
CA VAL A 436 -0.08 1.34 17.41
C VAL A 436 -0.97 0.16 17.78
N SER A 437 -2.07 0.41 18.46
CA SER A 437 -3.13 -0.56 18.72
C SER A 437 -4.46 -0.03 18.22
N ILE A 438 -5.13 -0.79 17.35
CA ILE A 438 -6.55 -0.57 17.07
C ILE A 438 -7.31 -1.30 18.17
N ILE A 439 -7.88 -0.52 19.10
CA ILE A 439 -8.69 -1.07 20.20
C ILE A 439 -9.99 -1.63 19.61
N ILE A 440 -10.14 -2.95 19.67
CA ILE A 440 -11.38 -3.65 19.34
C ILE A 440 -12.10 -3.93 20.66
N ASP A 441 -13.24 -3.26 20.85
CA ASP A 441 -14.25 -3.48 21.90
C ASP A 441 -13.71 -3.95 23.26
N SER A 442 -12.81 -3.15 23.85
CA SER A 442 -12.25 -3.28 25.21
C SER A 442 -11.45 -4.55 25.54
N VAL A 443 -11.33 -5.52 24.63
CA VAL A 443 -10.64 -6.80 24.88
C VAL A 443 -9.75 -7.18 23.69
N GLN A 444 -8.46 -6.85 23.84
CA GLN A 444 -7.34 -7.15 22.93
C GLN A 444 -7.39 -6.38 21.60
N GLY A 445 -6.49 -5.39 21.45
CA GLY A 445 -6.37 -4.62 20.22
C GLY A 445 -5.52 -5.33 19.17
N VAL A 446 -5.76 -5.03 17.89
CA VAL A 446 -4.90 -5.48 16.79
C VAL A 446 -3.66 -4.58 16.75
N GLU A 447 -2.49 -5.21 16.76
CA GLU A 447 -1.20 -4.54 16.58
C GLU A 447 -1.01 -4.16 15.11
N SER A 448 -0.65 -2.91 14.83
CA SER A 448 -0.33 -2.49 13.47
C SER A 448 1.04 -2.97 13.02
N SER A 449 1.19 -3.29 11.73
CA SER A 449 2.47 -3.70 11.14
C SER A 449 2.78 -3.03 9.80
N ILE A 450 4.06 -2.78 9.54
CA ILE A 450 4.59 -2.38 8.24
C ILE A 450 5.66 -3.40 7.85
N VAL A 451 5.47 -4.08 6.72
CA VAL A 451 6.38 -5.11 6.21
C VAL A 451 6.85 -4.76 4.81
N ILE A 452 8.17 -4.63 4.63
CA ILE A 452 8.84 -4.54 3.33
C ILE A 452 9.53 -5.88 3.08
N ASP A 453 9.10 -6.60 2.05
CA ASP A 453 9.50 -7.99 1.78
C ASP A 453 10.54 -8.13 0.65
N SER A 454 11.00 -9.34 0.40
CA SER A 454 12.06 -9.70 -0.56
C SER A 454 11.92 -9.00 -1.92
N GLY A 455 13.00 -8.36 -2.35
CA GLY A 455 13.10 -7.63 -3.62
C GLY A 455 12.31 -6.32 -3.69
N SER A 456 11.58 -5.96 -2.63
CA SER A 456 10.72 -4.76 -2.59
C SER A 456 11.43 -3.59 -1.92
N GLU A 457 11.01 -2.38 -2.26
CA GLU A 457 11.78 -1.16 -2.04
C GLU A 457 10.96 -0.09 -1.30
N LEU A 458 11.58 0.61 -0.34
CA LEU A 458 11.07 1.85 0.26
C LEU A 458 12.02 3.02 -0.02
N ASN A 459 11.49 4.08 -0.64
CA ASN A 459 12.20 5.29 -1.02
C ASN A 459 11.43 6.55 -0.59
N VAL A 460 12.06 7.73 -0.67
CA VAL A 460 11.50 8.99 -0.21
C VAL A 460 10.60 9.65 -1.26
N LEU A 461 9.46 10.18 -0.83
CA LEU A 461 8.47 10.86 -1.69
C LEU A 461 8.68 12.38 -1.81
N ASP A 462 9.45 12.99 -0.89
CA ASP A 462 9.53 14.44 -0.73
C ASP A 462 10.99 14.96 -0.70
N ARG A 463 11.15 16.24 -1.07
CA ARG A 463 12.41 16.99 -1.10
C ARG A 463 13.05 17.17 0.28
N GLU A 464 12.26 17.02 1.35
CA GLU A 464 12.77 17.08 2.74
C GLU A 464 13.69 15.90 3.10
N ARG A 465 13.78 14.85 2.25
CA ARG A 465 14.72 13.72 2.41
C ARG A 465 14.62 13.06 3.78
N MET A 466 13.39 12.83 4.23
CA MET A 466 13.08 12.09 5.44
C MET A 466 11.97 11.07 5.18
N ILE A 467 12.10 9.89 5.76
CA ILE A 467 11.01 8.92 5.89
C ILE A 467 10.78 8.63 7.37
N ARG A 468 9.54 8.76 7.83
CA ARG A 468 9.12 8.38 9.18
C ARG A 468 8.07 7.27 9.14
N LEU A 469 8.41 6.12 9.70
CA LEU A 469 7.51 4.97 9.88
C LEU A 469 7.08 4.84 11.34
N SER A 470 5.79 4.60 11.58
CA SER A 470 5.22 4.38 12.91
C SER A 470 4.15 3.29 12.89
N ALA A 471 4.35 2.22 13.65
CA ALA A 471 3.42 1.08 13.80
C ALA A 471 3.62 0.40 15.18
N SER A 472 3.03 -0.77 15.43
CA SER A 472 3.51 -1.65 16.51
C SER A 472 4.70 -2.50 16.04
N GLN A 473 4.68 -3.02 14.83
CA GLN A 473 5.78 -3.83 14.29
C GLN A 473 6.30 -3.22 12.98
N VAL A 474 7.60 -3.05 12.84
CA VAL A 474 8.25 -2.64 11.57
C VAL A 474 9.27 -3.69 11.17
N THR A 475 9.03 -4.33 10.02
CA THR A 475 9.84 -5.45 9.53
C THR A 475 10.33 -5.16 8.12
N ILE A 476 11.63 -5.26 7.92
CA ILE A 476 12.26 -5.26 6.59
C ILE A 476 12.94 -6.62 6.46
N GLN A 477 12.52 -7.42 5.49
CA GLN A 477 12.88 -8.83 5.43
C GLN A 477 13.06 -9.37 4.01
N ASN A 478 13.61 -10.57 3.93
CA ASN A 478 13.51 -11.46 2.79
C ASN A 478 12.73 -12.73 3.20
N SER A 479 11.50 -12.90 2.71
CA SER A 479 10.69 -14.11 2.97
C SER A 479 10.94 -15.27 2.00
N ASN A 480 11.66 -15.05 0.88
CA ASN A 480 11.81 -16.03 -0.18
C ASN A 480 12.74 -17.19 0.24
N THR A 481 12.11 -18.27 0.70
CA THR A 481 12.77 -19.54 1.05
C THR A 481 13.09 -20.43 -0.17
N GLU A 482 12.64 -20.07 -1.37
CA GLU A 482 12.82 -20.86 -2.61
C GLU A 482 14.18 -20.64 -3.31
N GLY A 483 15.27 -20.89 -2.57
CA GLY A 483 16.43 -21.67 -3.03
C GLY A 483 17.33 -21.20 -4.19
N ASN A 484 17.00 -20.20 -5.02
CA ASN A 484 17.79 -19.89 -6.23
C ASN A 484 18.06 -18.39 -6.53
N ALA A 485 17.48 -17.45 -5.78
CA ALA A 485 17.71 -16.01 -6.00
C ALA A 485 18.62 -15.40 -4.91
N ILE A 486 19.91 -15.24 -5.23
CA ILE A 486 20.96 -14.81 -4.27
C ILE A 486 20.86 -13.30 -3.89
N PHE A 487 19.91 -12.54 -4.46
CA PHE A 487 19.93 -11.06 -4.42
C PHE A 487 18.61 -10.36 -4.02
N GLU A 488 17.60 -11.09 -3.54
CA GLU A 488 16.25 -10.57 -3.26
C GLU A 488 16.06 -10.09 -1.81
N GLN A 489 16.88 -9.13 -1.39
CA GLN A 489 16.74 -8.49 -0.07
C GLN A 489 15.58 -7.49 -0.06
N GLY A 490 14.92 -7.29 1.08
CA GLY A 490 14.07 -6.11 1.30
C GLY A 490 14.97 -4.87 1.38
N TYR A 491 14.66 -3.83 0.59
CA TYR A 491 15.51 -2.65 0.42
C TYR A 491 14.86 -1.38 0.98
N VAL A 492 15.64 -0.59 1.71
CA VAL A 492 15.27 0.79 2.09
C VAL A 492 16.43 1.71 1.77
N GLY A 493 16.26 2.64 0.85
CA GLY A 493 17.33 3.57 0.49
C GLY A 493 17.03 4.37 -0.77
N PRO A 494 17.93 5.28 -1.16
CA PRO A 494 17.71 6.15 -2.30
C PRO A 494 17.61 5.35 -3.59
N SER A 495 16.90 5.94 -4.54
CA SER A 495 16.88 5.62 -5.97
C SER A 495 18.26 5.63 -6.61
N SER A 496 19.11 6.56 -6.21
CA SER A 496 20.52 6.60 -6.52
C SER A 496 21.29 5.40 -5.92
N LEU A 497 22.12 4.69 -6.68
CA LEU A 497 23.44 4.33 -6.11
C LEU A 497 24.32 5.58 -5.90
N LEU A 498 23.88 6.75 -6.38
CA LEU A 498 24.46 8.03 -6.05
C LEU A 498 24.15 8.35 -4.58
N GLU A 499 25.17 8.11 -3.77
CA GLU A 499 25.40 8.56 -2.40
C GLU A 499 24.94 10.00 -2.05
N ARG A 500 24.64 10.86 -3.03
CA ARG A 500 24.10 12.22 -2.85
C ARG A 500 22.58 12.26 -2.65
N GLU A 501 21.86 11.15 -2.84
CA GLU A 501 20.39 11.06 -2.69
C GLU A 501 19.92 10.47 -1.34
N LEU A 502 20.86 10.07 -0.48
CA LEU A 502 20.58 9.52 0.85
C LEU A 502 19.61 10.41 1.67
N PHE A 503 18.67 9.77 2.37
CA PHE A 503 17.65 10.39 3.21
C PHE A 503 17.71 9.88 4.66
N SER A 504 17.15 10.62 5.62
CA SER A 504 17.04 10.18 7.01
C SER A 504 15.85 9.25 7.21
N LEU A 505 16.05 8.13 7.90
CA LEU A 505 15.00 7.16 8.21
C LEU A 505 14.72 7.13 9.72
N THR A 506 13.48 7.39 10.10
CA THR A 506 13.00 7.30 11.50
C THR A 506 12.00 6.18 11.66
N LEU A 507 12.29 5.20 12.52
CA LEU A 507 11.43 4.06 12.83
C LEU A 507 10.91 4.17 14.28
N ILE A 508 9.60 4.14 14.46
CA ILE A 508 8.94 4.20 15.78
C ILE A 508 8.03 2.98 15.92
N ALA A 509 8.31 2.08 16.85
CA ALA A 509 7.58 0.82 16.98
C ALA A 509 7.40 0.34 18.44
N ALA A 510 6.65 -0.75 18.62
CA ALA A 510 6.97 -1.70 19.67
C ALA A 510 8.25 -2.45 19.26
N ASP A 511 8.20 -3.28 18.23
CA ASP A 511 9.35 -4.10 17.77
C ASP A 511 9.83 -3.70 16.37
N VAL A 512 11.15 -3.77 16.16
CA VAL A 512 11.79 -3.49 14.86
C VAL A 512 12.73 -4.63 14.47
N SER A 513 12.55 -5.19 13.27
CA SER A 513 13.32 -6.34 12.80
C SER A 513 13.85 -6.17 11.38
N PHE A 514 15.16 -6.36 11.21
CA PHE A 514 15.85 -6.45 9.92
C PHE A 514 16.33 -7.89 9.72
N SER A 515 15.86 -8.56 8.66
CA SER A 515 16.10 -9.99 8.41
C SER A 515 16.53 -10.22 6.95
N ASN A 516 17.83 -10.32 6.69
CA ASN A 516 18.41 -10.26 5.34
C ASN A 516 17.93 -9.03 4.54
N ALA A 517 17.99 -7.85 5.18
CA ALA A 517 17.59 -6.56 4.65
C ALA A 517 18.80 -5.71 4.22
N LEU A 518 18.64 -4.86 3.20
CA LEU A 518 19.61 -3.82 2.86
C LEU A 518 19.01 -2.44 3.16
N THR A 519 19.62 -1.70 4.07
CA THR A 519 19.23 -0.30 4.37
C THR A 519 20.38 0.63 4.05
N MET A 520 20.16 1.63 3.19
CA MET A 520 21.16 2.61 2.77
C MET A 520 20.62 4.03 2.94
N VAL A 521 21.05 4.73 3.98
CA VAL A 521 20.43 5.99 4.45
C VAL A 521 21.46 7.08 4.75
N HIS A 522 21.00 8.32 4.95
CA HIS A 522 21.86 9.40 5.46
C HIS A 522 22.09 9.19 6.95
N GLY A 523 21.00 9.03 7.71
CA GLY A 523 21.02 8.56 9.08
C GLY A 523 19.81 7.68 9.40
N LEU A 524 19.96 6.80 10.38
CA LEU A 524 18.93 5.92 10.91
C LEU A 524 18.63 6.31 12.36
N GLU A 525 17.36 6.54 12.68
CA GLU A 525 16.90 6.75 14.05
C GLU A 525 15.80 5.72 14.38
N VAL A 526 15.96 4.97 15.46
CA VAL A 526 15.01 3.94 15.89
C VAL A 526 14.60 4.18 17.34
N THR A 527 13.29 4.21 17.58
CA THR A 527 12.69 4.24 18.93
C THR A 527 11.73 3.06 19.07
N ALA A 528 12.14 2.02 19.80
CA ALA A 528 11.37 0.79 20.00
C ALA A 528 10.97 0.63 21.48
N ARG A 529 9.70 0.29 21.75
CA ARG A 529 9.24 -0.04 23.12
C ARG A 529 9.43 -1.52 23.48
N GLY A 530 9.71 -2.35 22.49
CA GLY A 530 10.11 -3.74 22.59
C GLY A 530 11.55 -3.90 22.12
N ALA A 531 11.81 -4.99 21.40
CA ALA A 531 13.14 -5.38 20.96
C ALA A 531 13.53 -4.78 19.60
N LEU A 532 14.84 -4.71 19.36
CA LEU A 532 15.40 -4.53 18.03
C LEU A 532 16.29 -5.72 17.66
N SER A 533 16.08 -6.27 16.47
CA SER A 533 16.94 -7.30 15.89
C SER A 533 17.42 -6.92 14.49
N ILE A 534 18.73 -7.00 14.27
CA ILE A 534 19.35 -6.97 12.94
C ILE A 534 20.12 -8.27 12.80
N ASP A 535 19.69 -9.15 11.90
CA ASP A 535 20.32 -10.44 11.70
C ASP A 535 21.68 -10.34 10.99
N LYS A 536 22.45 -11.43 11.03
CA LYS A 536 23.79 -11.53 10.44
C LYS A 536 23.85 -11.43 8.91
N PHE A 537 22.70 -11.38 8.23
CA PHE A 537 22.60 -11.28 6.77
C PHE A 537 22.18 -9.87 6.31
N SER A 538 21.70 -9.04 7.23
CA SER A 538 21.30 -7.66 6.95
C SER A 538 22.51 -6.73 6.84
N GLU A 539 22.41 -5.73 5.99
CA GLU A 539 23.45 -4.74 5.69
C GLU A 539 22.90 -3.32 5.91
N LEU A 540 23.50 -2.58 6.84
CA LEU A 540 23.18 -1.18 7.15
C LEU A 540 24.30 -0.27 6.65
N LYS A 541 23.98 0.60 5.70
CA LYS A 541 24.86 1.65 5.16
C LYS A 541 24.34 3.01 5.55
N PHE A 542 25.20 3.85 6.11
CA PHE A 542 24.81 5.16 6.65
C PHE A 542 25.92 6.19 6.43
N ARG A 543 25.60 7.48 6.31
CA ARG A 543 26.65 8.54 6.22
C ARG A 543 26.90 9.24 7.56
N ALA A 544 25.86 9.70 8.23
CA ALA A 544 25.96 10.56 9.41
C ALA A 544 25.83 9.76 10.71
N HIS A 545 24.69 9.10 10.93
CA HIS A 545 24.45 8.42 12.21
C HIS A 545 23.52 7.22 12.15
N ILE A 546 23.68 6.32 13.11
CA ILE A 546 22.69 5.35 13.59
C ILE A 546 22.42 5.70 15.06
N LYS A 547 21.16 5.96 15.42
CA LYS A 547 20.72 6.18 16.81
C LYS A 547 19.60 5.22 17.13
N ILE A 548 19.81 4.32 18.07
CA ILE A 548 18.87 3.28 18.47
C ILE A 548 18.55 3.46 19.95
N GLN A 549 17.26 3.59 20.27
CA GLN A 549 16.76 3.62 21.64
C GLN A 549 15.70 2.52 21.82
N THR A 550 15.91 1.63 22.79
CA THR A 550 15.04 0.49 23.08
C THR A 550 14.69 0.36 24.56
N ASP A 551 13.47 -0.12 24.83
CA ASP A 551 13.02 -0.46 26.19
C ASP A 551 13.29 -1.93 26.55
N GLU A 552 13.41 -2.82 25.55
CA GLU A 552 13.83 -4.21 25.74
C GLU A 552 15.19 -4.48 25.05
N SER A 553 15.62 -5.76 25.01
CA SER A 553 16.94 -6.15 24.52
C SER A 553 17.17 -5.81 23.04
N THR A 554 18.41 -5.46 22.69
CA THR A 554 18.83 -5.12 21.33
C THR A 554 19.89 -6.10 20.83
N LYS A 555 19.73 -6.62 19.61
CA LYS A 555 20.68 -7.52 18.96
C LYS A 555 21.07 -7.01 17.57
N ILE A 556 22.36 -6.82 17.33
CA ILE A 556 22.91 -6.33 16.06
C ILE A 556 24.01 -7.30 15.61
N GLU A 557 23.70 -8.19 14.67
CA GLU A 557 24.64 -9.18 14.11
C GLU A 557 25.08 -8.86 12.68
N GLY A 558 24.42 -7.93 12.00
CA GLY A 558 24.59 -7.66 10.57
C GLY A 558 25.85 -6.89 10.18
N PHE A 559 25.98 -6.61 8.88
CA PHE A 559 27.02 -5.73 8.34
C PHE A 559 26.64 -4.28 8.64
N VAL A 560 27.53 -3.49 9.27
CA VAL A 560 27.27 -2.08 9.62
C VAL A 560 28.41 -1.22 9.06
N GLN A 561 28.13 -0.46 8.00
CA GLN A 561 29.16 0.20 7.19
C GLN A 561 28.89 1.70 7.02
N PRO A 562 29.77 2.58 7.54
CA PRO A 562 29.76 3.99 7.17
C PRO A 562 30.08 4.19 5.68
N LEU A 563 29.36 5.11 5.04
CA LEU A 563 29.57 5.54 3.67
C LEU A 563 30.55 6.73 3.64
N GLY A 564 31.32 6.82 2.57
CA GLY A 564 32.28 7.91 2.38
C GLY A 564 31.63 9.29 2.30
N LYS A 565 32.46 10.33 2.46
CA LYS A 565 32.12 11.68 2.00
C LYS A 565 32.32 11.73 0.47
N PRO A 566 31.33 12.21 -0.32
CA PRO A 566 31.51 12.35 -1.76
C PRO A 566 32.53 13.45 -2.06
N PHE A 567 33.57 13.12 -2.84
CA PHE A 567 34.59 14.10 -3.23
C PHE A 567 33.98 15.39 -3.83
N GLY A 568 34.34 16.55 -3.25
CA GLY A 568 34.17 17.86 -3.91
C GLY A 568 33.06 18.80 -3.41
N TYR A 569 32.58 18.68 -2.16
CA TYR A 569 31.89 19.79 -1.47
C TYR A 569 32.61 20.06 -0.14
N GLY A 570 32.80 21.33 0.21
CA GLY A 570 33.86 21.78 1.14
C GLY A 570 33.45 22.01 2.59
N ASP A 571 34.48 22.23 3.42
CA ASP A 571 34.55 22.90 4.73
C ASP A 571 33.50 22.61 5.82
N GLU A 572 32.61 21.63 5.66
CA GLU A 572 32.01 20.97 6.83
C GLU A 572 33.08 20.13 7.55
N PRO A 573 33.18 20.21 8.89
CA PRO A 573 34.20 19.50 9.65
C PRO A 573 34.17 17.99 9.41
N ASP A 574 35.27 17.31 9.74
CA ASP A 574 35.35 15.84 9.72
C ASP A 574 34.62 15.22 10.90
N ASP A 575 33.31 15.44 10.91
CA ASP A 575 32.34 14.78 11.78
C ASP A 575 32.35 13.28 11.48
N MET A 576 32.90 12.54 12.43
CA MET A 576 33.00 11.09 12.42
C MET A 576 31.59 10.46 12.49
N PRO A 577 31.26 9.49 11.61
CA PRO A 577 29.98 8.78 11.66
C PRO A 577 29.69 8.18 13.05
N LEU A 578 28.50 8.44 13.58
CA LEU A 578 28.10 8.05 14.94
C LEU A 578 27.16 6.83 14.95
N ILE A 579 27.49 5.80 15.71
CA ILE A 579 26.60 4.70 16.09
C ILE A 579 26.31 4.83 17.58
N SER A 580 25.07 5.13 17.96
CA SER A 580 24.62 5.22 19.34
C SER A 580 23.50 4.21 19.60
N VAL A 581 23.70 3.30 20.56
CA VAL A 581 22.75 2.24 20.91
C VAL A 581 22.48 2.30 22.41
N VAL A 582 21.23 2.61 22.78
CA VAL A 582 20.77 2.77 24.16
C VAL A 582 19.63 1.79 24.43
N SER A 583 19.77 0.93 25.45
CA SER A 583 18.75 -0.04 25.86
C SER A 583 18.52 -0.02 27.36
N LYS A 584 17.25 -0.14 27.79
CA LYS A 584 16.89 -0.42 29.19
C LYS A 584 17.14 -1.88 29.61
N LYS A 585 17.66 -2.73 28.72
CA LYS A 585 18.07 -4.13 28.98
C LYS A 585 19.48 -4.37 28.45
N SER A 586 19.72 -5.53 27.85
CA SER A 586 21.01 -5.94 27.30
C SER A 586 21.15 -5.53 25.82
N ILE A 587 22.38 -5.24 25.41
CA ILE A 587 22.77 -5.00 24.02
C ILE A 587 23.77 -6.09 23.64
N GLU A 588 23.53 -6.77 22.52
CA GLU A 588 24.48 -7.64 21.85
C GLU A 588 24.88 -6.98 20.51
N PHE A 589 26.09 -6.44 20.44
CA PHE A 589 26.65 -5.78 19.25
C PHE A 589 27.79 -6.63 18.70
N ARG A 590 27.52 -7.33 17.59
CA ARG A 590 28.42 -8.30 16.95
C ARG A 590 28.37 -8.16 15.44
N PRO A 591 28.83 -7.03 14.87
CA PRO A 591 28.76 -6.79 13.44
C PRO A 591 29.56 -7.84 12.66
N GLN A 592 29.10 -8.17 11.45
CA GLN A 592 29.91 -8.95 10.51
C GLN A 592 31.16 -8.15 10.08
N THR A 593 32.22 -8.87 9.72
CA THR A 593 33.51 -8.28 9.31
C THR A 593 33.35 -7.35 8.11
N VAL A 594 33.52 -6.05 8.35
CA VAL A 594 33.56 -4.99 7.33
C VAL A 594 34.61 -3.94 7.70
N GLU A 595 35.11 -3.23 6.71
CA GLU A 595 35.85 -1.99 6.93
C GLU A 595 34.87 -0.91 7.44
N MET A 596 34.69 -0.81 8.76
CA MET A 596 33.89 0.26 9.37
C MET A 596 34.57 1.63 9.24
N GLY A 597 35.89 1.67 9.04
CA GLY A 597 36.64 2.92 8.95
C GLY A 597 36.51 3.77 10.23
N GLN A 598 36.60 5.09 10.06
CA GLN A 598 36.47 6.05 11.14
C GLN A 598 35.01 6.08 11.65
N VAL A 599 34.80 5.74 12.94
CA VAL A 599 33.46 5.64 13.54
C VAL A 599 33.48 5.93 15.05
N GLU A 600 32.44 6.62 15.53
CA GLU A 600 32.14 6.79 16.94
C GLU A 600 31.07 5.76 17.35
N LEU A 601 31.34 4.95 18.38
CA LEU A 601 30.45 3.89 18.85
C LEU A 601 30.12 4.10 20.34
N HIS A 602 28.88 4.46 20.62
CA HIS A 602 28.33 4.66 21.97
C HIS A 602 27.32 3.55 22.29
N ILE A 603 27.59 2.76 23.32
CA ILE A 603 26.72 1.66 23.79
C ILE A 603 26.33 1.91 25.24
N LYS A 604 25.03 1.97 25.54
CA LYS A 604 24.50 2.14 26.90
C LYS A 604 23.42 1.12 27.21
N ALA A 605 23.71 0.17 28.10
CA ALA A 605 22.81 -0.93 28.44
C ALA A 605 22.54 -1.00 29.95
N ASN A 606 21.28 -0.96 30.40
CA ASN A 606 20.98 -1.20 31.83
C ASN A 606 21.10 -2.69 32.24
N GLY A 607 21.41 -3.58 31.31
CA GLY A 607 21.72 -4.99 31.53
C GLY A 607 23.17 -5.33 31.16
N THR A 608 23.34 -6.32 30.29
CA THR A 608 24.67 -6.68 29.75
C THR A 608 24.93 -5.95 28.45
N GLY A 609 26.06 -5.25 28.34
CA GLY A 609 26.63 -4.79 27.07
C GLY A 609 27.65 -5.80 26.57
N PHE A 610 27.29 -6.57 25.54
CA PHE A 610 28.20 -7.47 24.82
C PHE A 610 28.66 -6.80 23.51
N LEU A 611 29.97 -6.75 23.29
CA LEU A 611 30.59 -6.15 22.11
C LEU A 611 31.71 -7.05 21.58
N ASP A 612 31.58 -7.55 20.36
CA ASP A 612 32.58 -8.41 19.72
C ASP A 612 32.82 -7.93 18.28
N MET A 613 33.95 -7.25 18.06
CA MET A 613 34.43 -6.76 16.77
C MET A 613 35.78 -7.44 16.48
N PRO A 614 35.77 -8.66 15.88
CA PRO A 614 36.97 -9.48 15.69
C PRO A 614 37.85 -9.02 14.49
N PHE A 615 37.83 -7.72 14.19
CA PHE A 615 38.50 -7.09 13.06
C PHE A 615 38.94 -5.67 13.43
N ASP A 616 39.97 -5.18 12.75
CA ASP A 616 40.54 -3.86 13.03
C ASP A 616 39.65 -2.75 12.46
N THR A 617 39.28 -1.78 13.28
CA THR A 617 38.47 -0.60 12.91
C THR A 617 39.29 0.68 13.08
N PRO A 618 39.99 1.15 12.03
CA PRO A 618 40.85 2.34 12.11
C PRO A 618 40.10 3.57 12.63
N PHE A 619 40.71 4.35 13.52
CA PHE A 619 40.12 5.58 14.09
C PHE A 619 38.84 5.36 14.92
N LEU A 620 38.59 4.15 15.43
CA LEU A 620 37.47 3.89 16.36
C LEU A 620 37.55 4.80 17.61
N ARG A 621 36.44 5.47 17.93
CA ARG A 621 36.15 6.01 19.26
C ARG A 621 35.02 5.18 19.86
N LEU A 622 35.24 4.56 21.01
CA LEU A 622 34.28 3.65 21.65
C LEU A 622 34.00 4.09 23.08
N SER A 623 32.73 4.19 23.44
CA SER A 623 32.26 4.33 24.81
C SER A 623 31.18 3.29 25.09
N ILE A 624 31.42 2.40 26.07
CA ILE A 624 30.43 1.42 26.51
C ILE A 624 30.17 1.57 28.02
N SER A 625 28.90 1.69 28.39
CA SER A 625 28.44 1.81 29.77
C SER A 625 27.33 0.78 30.02
N ALA A 626 27.56 -0.16 30.93
CA ALA A 626 26.56 -1.17 31.25
C ALA A 626 26.63 -1.68 32.70
N THR A 627 25.62 -2.46 33.12
CA THR A 627 25.70 -3.18 34.40
C THR A 627 26.79 -4.24 34.34
N ASN A 628 26.72 -5.10 33.33
CA ASN A 628 27.79 -6.04 33.00
C ASN A 628 28.34 -5.74 31.61
N VAL A 629 29.67 -5.79 31.45
CA VAL A 629 30.32 -5.59 30.15
C VAL A 629 31.07 -6.87 29.76
N SER A 630 30.89 -7.33 28.52
CA SER A 630 31.61 -8.49 27.97
C SER A 630 32.16 -8.14 26.60
N ILE A 631 33.48 -8.15 26.45
CA ILE A 631 34.17 -7.73 25.23
C ILE A 631 35.19 -8.79 24.84
N PRO A 632 34.87 -9.75 23.96
CA PRO A 632 35.84 -10.75 23.52
C PRO A 632 36.98 -10.16 22.68
N ASN A 633 36.67 -9.28 21.72
CA ASN A 633 37.65 -8.66 20.82
C ASN A 633 37.21 -7.23 20.40
N VAL A 634 38.10 -6.24 20.51
CA VAL A 634 37.98 -4.90 19.88
C VAL A 634 39.36 -4.34 19.55
N ASN A 635 39.61 -3.97 18.30
CA ASN A 635 40.85 -3.31 17.86
C ASN A 635 40.56 -2.00 17.11
N SER A 636 41.21 -0.89 17.48
CA SER A 636 41.02 0.42 16.82
C SER A 636 41.87 0.65 15.55
N GLY A 637 42.50 -0.41 15.01
CA GLY A 637 43.42 -0.33 13.87
C GLY A 637 44.66 0.56 14.10
N PRO A 638 45.62 0.58 13.15
CA PRO A 638 46.82 1.41 13.26
C PRO A 638 46.52 2.92 13.18
N VAL A 639 47.32 3.72 13.89
CA VAL A 639 47.28 5.19 13.86
C VAL A 639 48.03 5.69 12.63
N LEU A 640 47.36 6.44 11.75
CA LEU A 640 48.00 7.03 10.56
C LEU A 640 48.73 8.35 10.85
N GLU A 641 48.38 9.04 11.93
CA GLU A 641 49.05 10.28 12.37
C GLU A 641 49.57 10.16 13.81
N CYS A 642 50.88 10.03 13.96
CA CYS A 642 51.55 10.00 15.27
C CYS A 642 51.64 11.38 15.94
N LYS A 643 50.47 11.96 16.26
CA LYS A 643 50.37 13.06 17.22
C LYS A 643 50.42 12.49 18.64
N LYS A 644 51.08 13.19 19.55
CA LYS A 644 51.11 12.83 20.97
C LYS A 644 49.70 12.95 21.55
N MET A 645 49.04 11.82 21.80
CA MET A 645 47.73 11.80 22.47
C MET A 645 47.87 12.38 23.89
N GLU A 646 46.94 13.24 24.29
CA GLU A 646 46.91 13.73 25.66
C GLU A 646 46.30 12.67 26.60
N PRO A 647 46.72 12.60 27.89
CA PRO A 647 46.11 11.70 28.86
C PRO A 647 44.61 11.98 29.01
N GLN A 648 43.79 11.06 28.49
CA GLN A 648 42.33 11.23 28.38
C GLN A 648 41.58 11.24 29.72
N ALA A 649 42.15 10.60 30.75
CA ALA A 649 41.50 10.40 32.02
C ALA A 649 42.50 10.15 33.16
N ASP A 650 42.00 10.30 34.37
CA ASP A 650 42.63 9.87 35.62
C ASP A 650 41.72 8.88 36.38
N ALA A 651 42.15 8.41 37.55
CA ALA A 651 41.34 7.49 38.35
C ALA A 651 39.98 8.08 38.81
N SER A 652 39.86 9.41 38.93
CA SER A 652 38.60 10.08 39.31
C SER A 652 37.58 10.11 38.16
N SER A 653 38.03 9.87 36.93
CA SER A 653 37.18 9.76 35.75
C SER A 653 36.28 8.53 35.75
N CYS A 654 36.58 7.52 36.60
CA CYS A 654 35.65 6.41 36.89
C CYS A 654 34.53 6.80 37.88
N GLU A 655 34.68 7.90 38.64
CA GLU A 655 33.69 8.36 39.64
C GLU A 655 32.76 9.44 39.08
N SER A 656 33.25 10.30 38.18
CA SER A 656 32.44 11.27 37.46
C SER A 656 32.65 11.17 35.96
N LEU A 657 31.58 10.77 35.25
CA LEU A 657 31.48 10.83 33.79
C LEU A 657 31.61 12.30 33.32
N ARG A 658 32.86 12.70 33.04
CA ARG A 658 33.13 13.76 32.08
C ARG A 658 33.35 13.09 30.73
N GLU A 659 32.69 13.59 29.70
CA GLU A 659 33.04 13.26 28.32
C GLU A 659 34.49 13.70 28.12
N SER A 660 35.42 12.74 28.01
CA SER A 660 36.83 13.04 27.77
C SER A 660 37.02 13.54 26.33
N SER A 661 38.21 14.07 26.01
CA SER A 661 38.38 14.93 24.83
C SER A 661 38.05 14.26 23.50
N HIS A 662 37.93 15.09 22.47
CA HIS A 662 37.61 14.72 21.09
C HIS A 662 38.73 13.94 20.37
N ASP A 663 39.62 13.26 21.10
CA ASP A 663 40.73 12.54 20.52
C ASP A 663 40.22 11.22 19.88
N PRO A 664 40.50 10.97 18.58
CA PRO A 664 40.27 9.66 17.97
C PRO A 664 41.10 8.58 18.68
N TYR A 665 40.81 7.30 18.41
CA TYR A 665 41.50 6.14 19.00
C TYR A 665 41.31 5.94 20.52
N SER A 666 40.22 6.44 21.09
CA SER A 666 39.88 6.29 22.52
C SER A 666 38.83 5.20 22.76
N ILE A 667 39.14 4.22 23.63
CA ILE A 667 38.21 3.20 24.14
C ILE A 667 37.92 3.48 25.61
N SER A 668 36.64 3.65 25.96
CA SER A 668 36.17 3.85 27.34
C SER A 668 35.15 2.78 27.71
N ILE A 669 35.43 2.02 28.77
CA ILE A 669 34.61 0.90 29.23
C ILE A 669 34.23 1.11 30.69
N PHE A 670 32.92 1.19 30.95
CA PHE A 670 32.35 1.40 32.28
C PHE A 670 31.36 0.28 32.62
N SER A 671 31.70 -0.54 33.60
CA SER A 671 30.79 -1.52 34.20
C SER A 671 30.42 -1.14 35.63
N SER A 672 29.13 -1.21 35.99
CA SER A 672 28.71 -1.02 37.39
C SER A 672 28.92 -2.27 38.26
N GLU A 673 29.10 -3.45 37.67
CA GLU A 673 29.28 -4.71 38.39
C GLU A 673 30.46 -5.55 37.88
N ILE A 674 30.32 -6.21 36.72
CA ILE A 674 31.31 -7.14 36.19
C ILE A 674 31.74 -6.75 34.77
N ALA A 675 33.04 -6.59 34.56
CA ALA A 675 33.65 -6.46 33.25
C ALA A 675 34.48 -7.72 32.92
N THR A 676 34.19 -8.37 31.79
CA THR A 676 35.00 -9.47 31.23
C THR A 676 35.58 -9.01 29.90
N LEU A 677 36.91 -8.94 29.81
CA LEU A 677 37.64 -8.32 28.70
C LEU A 677 38.64 -9.32 28.10
N GLY A 678 38.50 -9.59 26.81
CA GLY A 678 39.41 -10.43 26.03
C GLY A 678 40.53 -9.58 25.42
N ASN A 679 40.60 -9.56 24.08
CA ASN A 679 41.63 -8.82 23.35
C ASN A 679 41.14 -7.39 23.05
N ILE A 680 41.84 -6.38 23.56
CA ILE A 680 41.51 -4.97 23.34
C ILE A 680 42.76 -4.21 22.93
N SER A 681 42.72 -3.50 21.80
CA SER A 681 43.78 -2.58 21.42
C SER A 681 43.30 -1.22 20.94
N ALA A 682 43.85 -0.14 21.53
CA ALA A 682 43.59 1.24 21.15
C ALA A 682 44.61 2.22 21.73
N GLY A 683 44.75 3.42 21.13
CA GLY A 683 45.75 4.41 21.52
C GLY A 683 45.55 4.98 22.93
N SER A 684 44.29 5.10 23.35
CA SER A 684 43.91 5.39 24.74
C SER A 684 42.83 4.41 25.20
N ILE A 685 42.97 3.89 26.43
CA ILE A 685 42.06 2.91 27.01
C ILE A 685 41.73 3.30 28.46
N ILE A 686 40.43 3.39 28.78
CA ILE A 686 39.90 3.63 30.13
C ILE A 686 39.02 2.44 30.50
N LEU A 687 39.33 1.78 31.62
CA LEU A 687 38.61 0.59 32.10
C LEU A 687 38.15 0.82 33.55
N CYS A 688 36.83 0.88 33.76
CA CYS A 688 36.21 1.04 35.07
C CYS A 688 35.27 -0.14 35.35
N SER A 689 35.37 -0.75 36.53
CA SER A 689 34.41 -1.76 37.03
C SER A 689 34.07 -1.50 38.49
N GLY A 690 32.77 -1.57 38.82
CA GLY A 690 32.27 -1.34 40.18
C GLY A 690 32.47 -2.50 41.16
N LYS A 691 32.74 -3.73 40.69
CA LYS A 691 33.06 -4.88 41.56
C LYS A 691 34.27 -5.67 41.05
N ASN A 692 34.10 -6.39 39.94
CA ASN A 692 35.11 -7.33 39.43
C ASN A 692 35.47 -7.00 37.98
N MET A 693 36.76 -7.15 37.64
CA MET A 693 37.26 -7.09 36.27
C MET A 693 38.07 -8.35 35.99
N THR A 694 37.67 -9.11 34.99
CA THR A 694 38.35 -10.31 34.51
C THR A 694 38.98 -10.00 33.16
N ILE A 695 40.29 -10.23 33.03
CA ILE A 695 41.01 -10.08 31.77
C ILE A 695 41.37 -11.49 31.29
N GLU A 696 40.78 -11.90 30.16
CA GLU A 696 40.94 -13.23 29.55
C GLU A 696 41.86 -13.21 28.32
N GLY A 697 42.19 -12.02 27.79
CA GLY A 697 43.07 -11.80 26.64
C GLY A 697 44.13 -10.72 26.89
N SER A 698 44.60 -10.07 25.82
CA SER A 698 45.59 -8.99 25.91
C SER A 698 44.95 -7.60 25.79
N ILE A 699 45.35 -6.67 26.68
CA ILE A 699 44.99 -5.25 26.58
C ILE A 699 46.25 -4.46 26.22
N SER A 700 46.24 -3.75 25.09
CA SER A 700 47.42 -3.09 24.51
C SER A 700 47.12 -1.69 24.00
N SER A 701 47.87 -0.70 24.52
CA SER A 701 47.94 0.64 23.91
C SER A 701 49.21 0.87 23.09
N SER A 702 50.15 -0.08 23.09
CA SER A 702 51.47 0.04 22.44
C SER A 702 51.49 -0.37 20.97
N SER A 703 50.36 -0.83 20.41
CA SER A 703 50.31 -1.56 19.13
C SER A 703 49.87 -0.74 17.92
N LEU A 704 49.71 0.58 18.02
CA LEU A 704 49.16 1.39 16.93
C LEU A 704 50.18 2.01 15.96
N GLY A 705 51.44 1.56 15.98
CA GLY A 705 52.40 1.81 14.88
C GLY A 705 53.31 3.03 15.03
N CYS A 706 53.16 3.84 16.07
CA CYS A 706 54.14 4.87 16.40
C CYS A 706 55.37 4.22 17.05
N GLY A 707 56.45 4.08 16.27
CA GLY A 707 57.75 3.72 16.81
C GLY A 707 58.23 4.73 17.86
N SER A 708 59.04 4.27 18.80
CA SER A 708 59.64 5.14 19.82
C SER A 708 60.61 6.16 19.19
N ASP A 709 60.37 7.44 19.46
CA ASP A 709 61.41 8.47 19.52
C ASP A 709 62.12 8.42 20.88
#